data_AF-A0A9P6M2X1-F1
#
_entry.id   AF-A0A9P6M2X1-F1
#
_cell.length_a   1.000
_cell.length_b   1.000
_cell.length_c   1.000
_cell.angle_alpha   90.00
_cell.angle_beta   90.00
_cell.angle_gamma   90.00
#
_symmetry.space_group_name_H-M   'P 1'
#
loop_
_entity.id
_entity.type
_entity.pdbx_description
1 polymer ?
#
loop_
_entity_poly.entity_id
_entity_poly.type
_entity_poly.pdbx_seq_one_letter_code
_entity_poly.pdbx_strand_id
1 'polypeptide(L)'
;MTVNVSHAVPPAQPTTLLPEILLHVAQLLPKRDLVACLQVCSHWQLLLEPLLWHDMNFDEHAFHSYFASADRQTRLLPSTSSIEQFARYIFRIQYRGSHSAVSLTVLPHVVRLTHLRVFHHSSRTLQSLIHRNAATLVVICWEEQHSPRTASAPVPQDRVDTMFSTIAKCLQLRHLVLTRTTVLEDQLTPFYATLRRLKTLSLAGTYVRGFSVQTSLSLPALASLSLLSVNMDPMNQFKLIASCPNLTTLGWKSPMGPISMDSYAQIVSVKSPLIKNLDMSGCECSDALMAQVIKGSPHLSRLVAIKSSFGTGCVLSVLSRLSTQLRELDLRWCWNVAPEMISEIMVCCPGLVTFHAGDVPARILVERTFGCLKLEVLTISITEVGKHKRIQERVYEQLGRLRQLRILTLCRAELPTGRAAIESEIHRRPESDSMDLRLKYGLARLATLVRLQELRSDGLVHKADVKEILWMGAAWKALRVVKGTMHKNKRKRKQLVSKLLVLRPDTKLSYKAISQNAHLIQHLRAGRMDRPDLYPLDNCRSLKSLYVEDERGLSDWDSYLGLPSQVFHGQGDEAHESVESRLSTDHRVIASKDRWILLLIMLIRQNPGLRKLCLTMDRFEPTIEFWETISADPVSSYTAIPNVRHLECVFTRIPRPNIQACLEAFTHLETLVLQHCTFDPDFPLELLHCHRRYPRLRSLTLATNTGLDLSTQIELIRLFPEIEHLAWSIMGTQHLLVSDFCALLTQDCCKIQSLVLSDRNLEAPHLARILNSIPRLTRFFLRLDTLSSMFNDPDVMQALRRHFALLTDVEFGQVRSSIRCGTVLELLRGCPNLQRLVAYGRLDCSRQAFYRAGTLTGTPVAAAAAVTPGSASPSAISGLDDLFNDTPWVCLGLKRLHVIMTGDPHSVWQNRTLQQRLFLQLGRLKELQTLSLGHCILWMYENGFSHHGLDFTVEAGLSKLAGLEKLEQLNIEGIYQHMEERDVNWMLEHWPRLRVVEGELHHRKEKRERLDAMMEQKGFKVLNHSYRRK
;
A
#
# COMPACT_ATOMS: atom_id res chain seq x y z
N MET A 1 -27.34 -86.42 -14.26
CA MET A 1 -26.38 -85.39 -14.73
C MET A 1 -26.27 -84.34 -13.64
N THR A 2 -25.05 -83.90 -13.31
CA THR A 2 -24.77 -82.94 -12.24
C THR A 2 -24.22 -81.64 -12.82
N VAL A 3 -24.83 -80.51 -12.48
CA VAL A 3 -24.36 -79.16 -12.88
C VAL A 3 -23.44 -78.63 -11.79
N ASN A 4 -22.21 -78.25 -12.17
CA ASN A 4 -21.19 -77.78 -11.23
C ASN A 4 -21.14 -76.25 -11.25
N VAL A 5 -21.57 -75.59 -10.17
CA VAL A 5 -21.66 -74.12 -10.09
C VAL A 5 -20.40 -73.54 -9.46
N SER A 6 -19.46 -73.10 -10.29
CA SER A 6 -18.25 -72.41 -9.83
C SER A 6 -18.57 -70.96 -9.44
N HIS A 7 -18.58 -70.66 -8.14
CA HIS A 7 -18.65 -69.28 -7.65
C HIS A 7 -17.35 -68.53 -7.97
N ALA A 8 -17.36 -67.75 -9.07
CA ALA A 8 -16.28 -66.83 -9.38
C ALA A 8 -16.25 -65.69 -8.36
N VAL A 9 -15.09 -65.48 -7.71
CA VAL A 9 -14.88 -64.35 -6.80
C VAL A 9 -14.90 -63.05 -7.62
N PRO A 10 -15.74 -62.06 -7.29
CA PRO A 10 -15.77 -60.81 -8.03
C PRO A 10 -14.43 -60.06 -7.87
N PRO A 11 -13.92 -59.39 -8.93
CA PRO A 11 -12.66 -58.67 -8.87
C PRO A 11 -12.73 -57.56 -7.82
N ALA A 12 -11.71 -57.47 -6.97
CA ALA A 12 -11.63 -56.46 -5.93
C ALA A 12 -11.66 -55.05 -6.55
N GLN A 13 -12.59 -54.20 -6.08
CA GLN A 13 -12.68 -52.83 -6.57
C GLN A 13 -11.40 -52.04 -6.19
N PRO A 14 -10.86 -51.21 -7.10
CA PRO A 14 -9.76 -50.32 -6.78
C PRO A 14 -10.08 -49.42 -5.58
N THR A 15 -9.20 -49.36 -4.60
CA THR A 15 -9.38 -48.55 -3.37
C THR A 15 -9.51 -47.05 -3.64
N THR A 16 -9.09 -46.58 -4.82
CA THR A 16 -9.31 -45.21 -5.32
C THR A 16 -10.75 -44.92 -5.74
N LEU A 17 -11.64 -45.92 -5.78
CA LEU A 17 -13.07 -45.76 -6.04
C LEU A 17 -13.94 -45.75 -4.77
N LEU A 18 -13.33 -45.80 -3.58
CA LEU A 18 -14.07 -45.69 -2.31
C LEU A 18 -14.76 -44.32 -2.20
N PRO A 19 -16.10 -44.24 -2.07
CA PRO A 19 -16.85 -42.99 -2.11
C PRO A 19 -16.39 -41.95 -1.09
N GLU A 20 -15.99 -42.39 0.10
CA GLU A 20 -15.55 -41.55 1.22
C GLU A 20 -14.25 -40.81 0.88
N ILE A 21 -13.31 -41.50 0.21
CA ILE A 21 -12.04 -40.92 -0.22
C ILE A 21 -12.29 -39.90 -1.34
N LEU A 22 -13.13 -40.25 -2.33
CA LEU A 22 -13.50 -39.35 -3.42
C LEU A 22 -14.19 -38.08 -2.91
N LEU A 23 -15.14 -38.20 -1.98
CA LEU A 23 -15.83 -37.07 -1.36
C LEU A 23 -14.87 -36.18 -0.54
N HIS A 24 -13.94 -36.77 0.22
CA HIS A 24 -12.96 -36.00 0.98
C HIS A 24 -11.94 -35.26 0.10
N VAL A 25 -11.47 -35.88 -0.99
CA VAL A 25 -10.61 -35.20 -1.98
C VAL A 25 -11.38 -34.08 -2.69
N ALA A 26 -12.60 -34.36 -3.13
CA ALA A 26 -13.45 -33.41 -3.86
C ALA A 26 -13.80 -32.16 -3.04
N GLN A 27 -13.98 -32.27 -1.72
CA GLN A 27 -14.17 -31.11 -0.83
C GLN A 27 -12.97 -30.14 -0.78
N LEU A 28 -11.79 -30.56 -1.27
CA LEU A 28 -10.58 -29.75 -1.36
C LEU A 28 -10.30 -29.24 -2.79
N LEU A 29 -11.05 -29.69 -3.80
CA LEU A 29 -10.88 -29.27 -5.19
C LEU A 29 -11.63 -27.97 -5.49
N PRO A 30 -11.09 -27.07 -6.35
CA PRO A 30 -11.86 -25.94 -6.86
C PRO A 30 -12.94 -26.42 -7.83
N LYS A 31 -14.03 -25.65 -7.97
CA LYS A 31 -15.19 -26.02 -8.82
C LYS A 31 -14.83 -26.40 -10.26
N ARG A 32 -13.81 -25.77 -10.86
CA ARG A 32 -13.32 -26.10 -12.21
C ARG A 32 -12.90 -27.57 -12.31
N ASP A 33 -12.16 -28.04 -11.32
CA ASP A 33 -11.56 -29.37 -11.34
C ASP A 33 -12.61 -30.43 -10.95
N LEU A 34 -13.60 -30.05 -10.12
CA LEU A 34 -14.79 -30.87 -9.89
C LEU A 34 -15.57 -31.14 -11.18
N VAL A 35 -15.77 -30.15 -12.06
CA VAL A 35 -16.45 -30.36 -13.35
C VAL A 35 -15.70 -31.37 -14.22
N ALA A 36 -14.36 -31.33 -14.24
CA ALA A 36 -13.56 -32.36 -14.93
C ALA A 36 -13.71 -33.74 -14.27
N CYS A 37 -13.79 -33.80 -12.93
CA CYS A 37 -14.01 -35.06 -12.21
C CYS A 37 -15.38 -35.69 -12.52
N LEU A 38 -16.44 -34.89 -12.75
CA LEU A 38 -17.75 -35.41 -13.17
C LEU A 38 -17.71 -36.12 -14.53
N GLN A 39 -16.75 -35.79 -15.40
CA GLN A 39 -16.62 -36.35 -16.74
C GLN A 39 -15.84 -37.69 -16.78
N VAL A 40 -15.28 -38.13 -15.65
CA VAL A 40 -14.44 -39.35 -15.57
C VAL A 40 -15.28 -40.63 -15.71
N CYS A 41 -16.36 -40.77 -14.93
CA CYS A 41 -17.31 -41.88 -15.03
C CYS A 41 -18.62 -41.56 -14.29
N SER A 42 -19.68 -42.32 -14.58
CA SER A 42 -21.01 -42.15 -13.98
C SER A 42 -21.01 -42.28 -12.44
N HIS A 43 -20.11 -43.07 -11.86
CA HIS A 43 -19.97 -43.19 -10.40
C HIS A 43 -19.38 -41.91 -9.79
N TRP A 44 -18.35 -41.32 -10.41
CA TRP A 44 -17.80 -40.04 -9.99
C TRP A 44 -18.81 -38.91 -10.21
N GLN A 45 -19.57 -38.93 -11.31
CA GLN A 45 -20.66 -37.99 -11.53
C GLN A 45 -21.68 -38.05 -10.37
N LEU A 46 -22.21 -39.24 -10.07
CA LEU A 46 -23.23 -39.46 -9.04
C LEU A 46 -22.77 -39.02 -7.63
N LEU A 47 -21.51 -39.24 -7.28
CA LEU A 47 -20.95 -38.88 -5.98
C LEU A 47 -20.59 -37.40 -5.86
N LEU A 48 -20.01 -36.80 -6.90
CA LEU A 48 -19.38 -35.48 -6.81
C LEU A 48 -20.30 -34.35 -7.28
N GLU A 49 -21.37 -34.64 -8.03
CA GLU A 49 -22.37 -33.66 -8.46
C GLU A 49 -22.96 -32.87 -7.27
N PRO A 50 -23.38 -33.49 -6.14
CA PRO A 50 -23.83 -32.76 -4.96
C PRO A 50 -22.82 -31.75 -4.39
N LEU A 51 -21.50 -31.98 -4.56
CA LEU A 51 -20.46 -31.06 -4.12
C LEU A 51 -20.27 -29.87 -5.06
N LEU A 52 -20.45 -30.07 -6.38
CA LEU A 52 -20.43 -28.97 -7.35
C LEU A 52 -21.54 -27.93 -7.05
N TRP A 53 -22.71 -28.38 -6.62
CA TRP A 53 -23.86 -27.53 -6.31
C TRP A 53 -23.89 -27.00 -4.87
N HIS A 54 -23.07 -27.53 -3.96
CA HIS A 54 -23.16 -27.26 -2.51
C HIS A 54 -23.11 -25.78 -2.13
N ASP A 55 -22.24 -25.02 -2.77
CA ASP A 55 -21.99 -23.59 -2.49
C ASP A 55 -22.08 -22.76 -3.79
N MET A 56 -23.05 -21.85 -3.88
CA MET A 56 -23.34 -21.08 -5.09
C MET A 56 -23.09 -19.58 -4.86
N ASN A 57 -22.12 -19.02 -5.59
CA ASN A 57 -21.75 -17.60 -5.50
C ASN A 57 -22.22 -16.82 -6.73
N PHE A 58 -23.13 -15.87 -6.52
CA PHE A 58 -23.69 -14.97 -7.52
C PHE A 58 -23.12 -13.55 -7.30
N ASP A 59 -21.83 -13.34 -7.61
CA ASP A 59 -21.18 -12.02 -7.51
C ASP A 59 -21.12 -11.31 -8.86
N GLU A 60 -21.95 -10.27 -9.00
CA GLU A 60 -22.14 -9.44 -10.21
C GLU A 60 -20.83 -8.86 -10.77
N HIS A 61 -19.80 -8.63 -9.95
CA HIS A 61 -18.50 -8.15 -10.43
C HIS A 61 -17.69 -9.23 -11.17
N ALA A 62 -17.88 -10.52 -10.86
CA ALA A 62 -17.28 -11.61 -11.63
C ALA A 62 -17.93 -11.74 -13.03
N PHE A 63 -19.22 -11.40 -13.15
CA PHE A 63 -19.92 -11.38 -14.44
C PHE A 63 -19.51 -10.18 -15.31
N HIS A 64 -19.43 -8.98 -14.73
CA HIS A 64 -19.07 -7.78 -15.50
C HIS A 64 -17.58 -7.68 -15.89
N SER A 65 -16.66 -8.28 -15.13
CA SER A 65 -15.22 -8.22 -15.46
C SER A 65 -14.78 -9.14 -16.61
N TYR A 66 -15.65 -10.06 -17.06
CA TYR A 66 -15.34 -11.02 -18.13
C TYR A 66 -16.26 -10.94 -19.37
N PHE A 67 -17.47 -10.38 -19.28
CA PHE A 67 -18.46 -10.45 -20.39
C PHE A 67 -19.15 -9.13 -20.70
N ALA A 68 -18.86 -8.60 -21.90
CA ALA A 68 -19.45 -7.37 -22.45
C ALA A 68 -20.70 -7.60 -23.34
N SER A 69 -21.28 -8.82 -23.36
CA SER A 69 -22.50 -9.16 -24.12
C SER A 69 -23.41 -10.08 -23.30
N ALA A 70 -24.71 -9.79 -23.29
CA ALA A 70 -25.70 -10.54 -22.51
C ALA A 70 -25.78 -12.02 -22.92
N ASP A 71 -25.68 -12.32 -24.23
CA ASP A 71 -25.79 -13.68 -24.77
C ASP A 71 -24.63 -14.63 -24.38
N ARG A 72 -23.57 -14.11 -23.76
CA ARG A 72 -22.50 -14.93 -23.15
C ARG A 72 -22.70 -15.15 -21.65
N GLN A 73 -23.48 -14.31 -20.95
CA GLN A 73 -23.75 -14.46 -19.51
C GLN A 73 -24.59 -15.71 -19.21
N THR A 74 -25.47 -16.10 -20.13
CA THR A 74 -26.34 -17.29 -20.05
C THR A 74 -25.59 -18.63 -20.15
N ARG A 75 -24.29 -18.63 -20.50
CA ARG A 75 -23.51 -19.86 -20.73
C ARG A 75 -22.64 -20.33 -19.56
N LEU A 76 -22.50 -19.51 -18.51
CA LEU A 76 -21.68 -19.83 -17.33
C LEU A 76 -22.47 -19.93 -16.02
N LEU A 77 -23.64 -19.31 -15.96
CA LEU A 77 -24.65 -19.75 -15.01
C LEU A 77 -25.29 -21.04 -15.53
N PRO A 78 -25.45 -22.07 -14.70
CA PRO A 78 -26.23 -23.23 -15.08
C PRO A 78 -27.67 -22.83 -15.41
N SER A 79 -28.30 -23.53 -16.36
CA SER A 79 -29.68 -23.22 -16.79
C SER A 79 -30.67 -23.30 -15.63
N THR A 80 -31.79 -22.58 -15.70
CA THR A 80 -32.82 -22.62 -14.67
C THR A 80 -33.28 -24.06 -14.41
N SER A 81 -33.50 -24.85 -15.46
CA SER A 81 -33.84 -26.28 -15.38
C SER A 81 -32.75 -27.14 -14.70
N SER A 82 -31.46 -26.85 -14.93
CA SER A 82 -30.38 -27.51 -14.20
C SER A 82 -30.46 -27.15 -12.71
N ILE A 83 -30.69 -25.87 -12.39
CA ILE A 83 -30.74 -25.44 -10.99
C ILE A 83 -32.01 -25.96 -10.31
N GLU A 84 -33.15 -26.06 -10.99
CA GLU A 84 -34.37 -26.74 -10.52
C GLU A 84 -34.08 -28.21 -10.17
N GLN A 85 -33.44 -28.95 -11.08
CA GLN A 85 -33.04 -30.34 -10.91
C GLN A 85 -32.09 -30.55 -9.70
N PHE A 86 -31.16 -29.61 -9.50
CA PHE A 86 -30.09 -29.73 -8.51
C PHE A 86 -30.26 -28.87 -7.25
N ALA A 87 -31.35 -28.10 -7.10
CA ALA A 87 -31.61 -27.23 -5.95
C ALA A 87 -31.63 -27.98 -4.60
N ARG A 88 -31.95 -29.28 -4.63
CA ARG A 88 -31.86 -30.21 -3.48
C ARG A 88 -30.45 -30.41 -2.92
N TYR A 89 -29.42 -29.98 -3.65
CA TYR A 89 -28.00 -30.01 -3.28
C TYR A 89 -27.42 -28.63 -2.94
N ILE A 90 -28.19 -27.53 -3.07
CA ILE A 90 -27.70 -26.18 -2.75
C ILE A 90 -27.89 -25.92 -1.25
N PHE A 91 -26.78 -25.90 -0.51
CA PHE A 91 -26.76 -25.71 0.95
C PHE A 91 -26.19 -24.36 1.38
N ARG A 92 -25.41 -23.70 0.52
CA ARG A 92 -24.86 -22.36 0.74
C ARG A 92 -25.09 -21.47 -0.48
N ILE A 93 -25.47 -20.22 -0.24
CA ILE A 93 -25.55 -19.18 -1.27
C ILE A 93 -24.79 -17.95 -0.79
N GLN A 94 -23.89 -17.45 -1.64
CA GLN A 94 -23.42 -16.08 -1.58
C GLN A 94 -24.07 -15.30 -2.73
N TYR A 95 -24.69 -14.16 -2.44
CA TYR A 95 -25.48 -13.38 -3.40
C TYR A 95 -25.08 -11.91 -3.32
N ARG A 96 -24.70 -11.32 -4.45
CA ARG A 96 -24.22 -9.92 -4.56
C ARG A 96 -24.57 -9.35 -5.94
N GLY A 97 -25.69 -8.65 -6.02
CA GLY A 97 -26.12 -7.91 -7.21
C GLY A 97 -27.60 -7.55 -7.18
N SER A 98 -27.98 -6.41 -7.74
CA SER A 98 -29.32 -5.82 -7.52
C SER A 98 -30.43 -6.36 -8.44
N HIS A 99 -30.10 -6.85 -9.64
CA HIS A 99 -31.10 -7.10 -10.69
C HIS A 99 -30.94 -8.42 -11.48
N SER A 100 -30.27 -9.44 -10.94
CA SER A 100 -30.14 -10.73 -11.66
C SER A 100 -31.51 -11.40 -11.87
N ALA A 101 -31.92 -11.63 -13.12
CA ALA A 101 -33.13 -12.41 -13.45
C ALA A 101 -33.07 -13.86 -12.93
N VAL A 102 -31.84 -14.35 -12.75
CA VAL A 102 -31.44 -15.55 -12.02
C VAL A 102 -32.09 -15.59 -10.63
N SER A 103 -32.08 -14.49 -9.88
CA SER A 103 -32.65 -14.45 -8.52
C SER A 103 -34.15 -14.80 -8.49
N LEU A 104 -34.92 -14.32 -9.46
CA LEU A 104 -36.37 -14.53 -9.53
C LEU A 104 -36.74 -15.96 -9.95
N THR A 105 -35.89 -16.61 -10.73
CA THR A 105 -36.15 -17.92 -11.35
C THR A 105 -35.51 -19.09 -10.58
N VAL A 106 -34.35 -18.89 -9.96
CA VAL A 106 -33.60 -19.94 -9.24
C VAL A 106 -34.03 -20.09 -7.78
N LEU A 107 -34.16 -18.97 -7.08
CA LEU A 107 -34.46 -18.96 -5.64
C LEU A 107 -35.83 -19.59 -5.25
N PRO A 108 -36.83 -19.71 -6.13
CA PRO A 108 -38.02 -20.54 -5.90
C PRO A 108 -37.76 -22.02 -5.57
N HIS A 109 -36.67 -22.63 -6.05
CA HIS A 109 -36.49 -24.08 -5.97
C HIS A 109 -35.58 -24.53 -4.82
N VAL A 110 -34.79 -23.62 -4.25
CA VAL A 110 -33.89 -23.92 -3.13
C VAL A 110 -34.69 -24.09 -1.83
N VAL A 111 -34.67 -25.30 -1.27
CA VAL A 111 -35.42 -25.70 -0.05
C VAL A 111 -34.53 -26.22 1.10
N ARG A 112 -33.20 -26.35 0.88
CA ARG A 112 -32.24 -26.90 1.86
C ARG A 112 -31.10 -25.93 2.22
N LEU A 113 -31.30 -24.63 1.99
CA LEU A 113 -30.30 -23.61 2.27
C LEU A 113 -30.00 -23.53 3.77
N THR A 114 -28.74 -23.75 4.15
CA THR A 114 -28.28 -23.67 5.54
C THR A 114 -27.46 -22.42 5.83
N HIS A 115 -26.75 -21.89 4.83
CA HIS A 115 -25.98 -20.65 4.93
C HIS A 115 -26.38 -19.69 3.80
N LEU A 116 -26.63 -18.43 4.14
CA LEU A 116 -26.98 -17.38 3.18
C LEU A 116 -26.14 -16.13 3.47
N ARG A 117 -25.25 -15.76 2.54
CA ARG A 117 -24.54 -14.48 2.55
C ARG A 117 -25.12 -13.54 1.50
N VAL A 118 -25.61 -12.39 1.92
CA VAL A 118 -26.23 -11.36 1.08
C VAL A 118 -25.36 -10.11 1.10
N PHE A 119 -25.14 -9.56 -0.08
CA PHE A 119 -24.64 -8.21 -0.26
C PHE A 119 -25.68 -7.40 -1.05
N HIS A 120 -26.10 -6.27 -0.47
CA HIS A 120 -26.78 -5.18 -1.19
C HIS A 120 -28.14 -5.58 -1.77
N HIS A 121 -28.98 -6.25 -0.97
CA HIS A 121 -30.33 -6.60 -1.39
C HIS A 121 -31.35 -6.60 -0.26
N SER A 122 -32.47 -5.92 -0.49
CA SER A 122 -33.73 -6.21 0.19
C SER A 122 -34.83 -6.31 -0.86
N SER A 123 -35.41 -7.50 -0.98
CA SER A 123 -36.46 -7.79 -1.98
C SER A 123 -37.40 -8.88 -1.51
N ARG A 124 -38.61 -8.88 -2.08
CA ARG A 124 -39.58 -9.97 -1.95
C ARG A 124 -38.99 -11.33 -2.37
N THR A 125 -38.04 -11.35 -3.29
CA THR A 125 -37.31 -12.55 -3.73
C THR A 125 -36.43 -13.12 -2.61
N LEU A 126 -35.63 -12.26 -1.96
CA LEU A 126 -34.81 -12.66 -0.81
C LEU A 126 -35.67 -13.06 0.39
N GLN A 127 -36.78 -12.36 0.63
CA GLN A 127 -37.78 -12.76 1.63
C GLN A 127 -38.37 -14.14 1.30
N SER A 128 -38.74 -14.41 0.04
CA SER A 128 -39.24 -15.72 -0.40
C SER A 128 -38.22 -16.83 -0.17
N LEU A 129 -36.93 -16.59 -0.48
CA LEU A 129 -35.85 -17.53 -0.22
C LEU A 129 -35.71 -17.83 1.29
N ILE A 130 -35.63 -16.80 2.12
CA ILE A 130 -35.50 -16.94 3.59
C ILE A 130 -36.73 -17.63 4.18
N HIS A 131 -37.94 -17.30 3.70
CA HIS A 131 -39.18 -17.94 4.15
C HIS A 131 -39.24 -19.43 3.77
N ARG A 132 -38.89 -19.79 2.52
CA ARG A 132 -38.90 -21.17 2.04
C ARG A 132 -37.86 -22.04 2.77
N ASN A 133 -36.73 -21.46 3.13
CA ASN A 133 -35.66 -22.13 3.87
C ASN A 133 -35.72 -21.87 5.39
N ALA A 134 -36.85 -21.38 5.92
CA ALA A 134 -36.97 -21.06 7.34
C ALA A 134 -36.80 -22.29 8.28
N ALA A 135 -37.08 -23.49 7.77
CA ALA A 135 -36.83 -24.75 8.47
C ALA A 135 -35.37 -25.24 8.41
N THR A 136 -34.56 -24.68 7.51
CA THR A 136 -33.22 -25.21 7.15
C THR A 136 -32.08 -24.19 7.33
N LEU A 137 -32.36 -22.88 7.33
CA LEU A 137 -31.37 -21.82 7.53
C LEU A 137 -30.79 -21.82 8.96
N VAL A 138 -29.46 -21.90 9.03
CA VAL A 138 -28.67 -21.91 10.27
C VAL A 138 -27.80 -20.65 10.39
N VAL A 139 -27.32 -20.11 9.26
CA VAL A 139 -26.46 -18.93 9.18
C VAL A 139 -27.02 -17.92 8.17
N ILE A 140 -27.19 -16.66 8.60
CA ILE A 140 -27.43 -15.52 7.71
C ILE A 140 -26.34 -14.48 7.94
N CYS A 141 -25.66 -14.07 6.87
CA CYS A 141 -24.70 -12.97 6.86
C CYS A 141 -25.20 -11.90 5.88
N TRP A 142 -25.40 -10.68 6.32
CA TRP A 142 -25.98 -9.60 5.54
C TRP A 142 -25.06 -8.39 5.54
N GLU A 143 -24.77 -7.85 4.36
CA GLU A 143 -23.86 -6.72 4.17
C GLU A 143 -24.45 -5.63 3.26
N GLU A 144 -24.76 -4.47 3.84
CA GLU A 144 -25.22 -3.29 3.11
C GLU A 144 -24.04 -2.40 2.70
N GLN A 145 -24.02 -1.96 1.45
CA GLN A 145 -23.24 -0.79 1.05
C GLN A 145 -24.14 0.43 1.15
N HIS A 146 -24.29 0.93 2.37
CA HIS A 146 -24.57 2.34 2.58
C HIS A 146 -23.23 3.05 2.75
N SER A 147 -22.94 3.95 1.82
CA SER A 147 -21.89 4.94 2.04
C SER A 147 -22.40 5.88 3.13
N PRO A 148 -21.69 6.08 4.25
CA PRO A 148 -22.16 7.00 5.29
C PRO A 148 -22.31 8.45 4.79
N ARG A 149 -21.71 8.78 3.63
CA ARG A 149 -21.89 10.07 2.95
C ARG A 149 -23.24 10.27 2.25
N THR A 150 -24.06 9.23 2.07
CA THR A 150 -25.41 9.34 1.47
C THR A 150 -26.54 9.29 2.50
N ALA A 151 -26.23 9.39 3.79
CA ALA A 151 -27.20 9.26 4.89
C ALA A 151 -28.26 10.38 4.97
N SER A 152 -28.13 11.44 4.16
CA SER A 152 -29.12 12.51 4.00
C SER A 152 -30.24 12.18 2.99
N ALA A 153 -30.06 11.17 2.15
CA ALA A 153 -31.12 10.72 1.25
C ALA A 153 -32.10 9.80 2.02
N PRO A 154 -33.42 10.04 1.98
CA PRO A 154 -34.39 9.16 2.61
C PRO A 154 -34.35 7.78 1.95
N VAL A 155 -34.03 6.74 2.74
CA VAL A 155 -34.09 5.35 2.30
C VAL A 155 -35.57 5.01 2.01
N PRO A 156 -35.92 4.46 0.83
CA PRO A 156 -37.31 4.14 0.51
C PRO A 156 -37.91 3.14 1.50
N GLN A 157 -38.91 3.58 2.28
CA GLN A 157 -39.53 2.85 3.40
C GLN A 157 -39.86 1.40 3.01
N ASP A 158 -40.64 1.23 1.94
CA ASP A 158 -41.17 -0.02 1.37
C ASP A 158 -40.18 -1.18 1.22
N ARG A 159 -38.88 -0.91 1.22
CA ARG A 159 -37.83 -1.88 0.91
C ARG A 159 -37.33 -2.70 2.10
N VAL A 160 -37.57 -2.30 3.35
CA VAL A 160 -36.84 -2.85 4.50
C VAL A 160 -37.75 -3.59 5.49
N ASP A 161 -38.85 -2.96 5.90
CA ASP A 161 -39.76 -3.30 7.01
C ASP A 161 -39.95 -4.81 7.26
N THR A 162 -40.45 -5.55 6.26
CA THR A 162 -40.86 -6.95 6.38
C THR A 162 -39.72 -7.99 6.43
N MET A 163 -38.46 -7.58 6.30
CA MET A 163 -37.34 -8.54 6.26
C MET A 163 -37.09 -9.23 7.60
N PHE A 164 -37.01 -8.50 8.71
CA PHE A 164 -36.80 -9.14 10.02
C PHE A 164 -37.99 -10.04 10.40
N SER A 165 -39.22 -9.70 10.01
CA SER A 165 -40.40 -10.57 10.15
C SER A 165 -40.28 -11.89 9.38
N THR A 166 -39.44 -11.93 8.34
CA THR A 166 -39.13 -13.13 7.57
C THR A 166 -37.99 -13.93 8.22
N ILE A 167 -36.93 -13.25 8.67
CA ILE A 167 -35.84 -13.87 9.46
C ILE A 167 -36.39 -14.47 10.78
N ALA A 168 -37.39 -13.83 11.38
CA ALA A 168 -38.09 -14.31 12.58
C ALA A 168 -38.80 -15.66 12.37
N LYS A 169 -39.14 -16.04 11.13
CA LYS A 169 -39.68 -17.39 10.81
C LYS A 169 -38.60 -18.48 10.85
N CYS A 170 -37.31 -18.14 10.76
CA CYS A 170 -36.22 -19.11 10.67
C CYS A 170 -35.94 -19.79 12.02
N LEU A 171 -36.60 -20.91 12.29
CA LEU A 171 -36.56 -21.60 13.58
C LEU A 171 -35.19 -22.23 13.89
N GLN A 172 -34.43 -22.63 12.86
CA GLN A 172 -33.09 -23.20 13.01
C GLN A 172 -31.95 -22.17 12.98
N LEU A 173 -32.25 -20.87 12.84
CA LEU A 173 -31.24 -19.83 12.71
C LEU A 173 -30.45 -19.69 14.02
N ARG A 174 -29.14 -19.97 13.94
CA ARG A 174 -28.21 -19.93 15.08
C ARG A 174 -27.20 -18.81 14.96
N HIS A 175 -26.89 -18.33 13.77
CA HIS A 175 -25.89 -17.29 13.55
C HIS A 175 -26.44 -16.19 12.65
N LEU A 176 -26.44 -14.95 13.13
CA LEU A 176 -26.78 -13.76 12.36
C LEU A 176 -25.62 -12.77 12.39
N VAL A 177 -25.11 -12.41 11.22
CA VAL A 177 -24.10 -11.36 11.05
C VAL A 177 -24.73 -10.24 10.22
N LEU A 178 -24.80 -9.05 10.78
CA LEU A 178 -25.22 -7.83 10.09
C LEU A 178 -24.01 -6.90 9.99
N THR A 179 -23.72 -6.38 8.80
CA THR A 179 -22.60 -5.47 8.54
C THR A 179 -23.07 -4.27 7.73
N ARG A 180 -22.83 -3.07 8.27
CA ARG A 180 -23.22 -1.77 7.68
C ARG A 180 -24.71 -1.64 7.37
N THR A 181 -25.54 -2.39 8.09
CA THR A 181 -27.00 -2.45 7.88
C THR A 181 -27.74 -1.38 8.67
N THR A 182 -29.00 -1.15 8.32
CA THR A 182 -29.97 -0.46 9.19
C THR A 182 -30.98 -1.45 9.78
N VAL A 183 -31.34 -1.26 11.04
CA VAL A 183 -32.52 -1.87 11.69
C VAL A 183 -33.43 -0.73 12.13
N LEU A 184 -34.68 -0.75 11.69
CA LEU A 184 -35.69 0.28 11.99
C LEU A 184 -36.58 -0.13 13.19
N GLU A 185 -37.38 0.82 13.67
CA GLU A 185 -38.09 0.71 14.95
C GLU A 185 -39.26 -0.28 14.91
N ASP A 186 -39.99 -0.31 13.80
CA ASP A 186 -41.01 -1.32 13.45
C ASP A 186 -40.42 -2.75 13.45
N GLN A 187 -39.15 -2.87 13.07
CA GLN A 187 -38.44 -4.14 12.93
C GLN A 187 -37.92 -4.69 14.27
N LEU A 188 -37.99 -3.91 15.35
CA LEU A 188 -37.47 -4.32 16.66
C LEU A 188 -38.19 -5.56 17.19
N THR A 189 -39.52 -5.62 17.07
CA THR A 189 -40.31 -6.79 17.52
C THR A 189 -39.85 -8.11 16.86
N PRO A 190 -39.80 -8.23 15.52
CA PRO A 190 -39.31 -9.45 14.88
C PRO A 190 -37.79 -9.65 15.02
N PHE A 191 -36.99 -8.58 15.18
CA PHE A 191 -35.57 -8.70 15.53
C PHE A 191 -35.41 -9.34 16.92
N TYR A 192 -36.10 -8.86 17.95
CA TYR A 192 -36.11 -9.47 19.30
C TYR A 192 -36.61 -10.93 19.27
N ALA A 193 -37.64 -11.25 18.48
CA ALA A 193 -38.10 -12.62 18.28
C ALA A 193 -37.03 -13.53 17.65
N THR A 194 -36.20 -12.98 16.76
CA THR A 194 -35.04 -13.66 16.18
C THR A 194 -33.93 -13.86 17.24
N LEU A 195 -33.55 -12.81 17.96
CA LEU A 195 -32.45 -12.83 18.94
C LEU A 195 -32.61 -13.95 19.98
N ARG A 196 -33.85 -14.23 20.43
CA ARG A 196 -34.17 -15.25 21.46
C ARG A 196 -33.66 -16.66 21.12
N ARG A 197 -33.40 -16.97 19.84
CA ARG A 197 -32.96 -18.30 19.36
C ARG A 197 -31.51 -18.34 18.90
N LEU A 198 -30.90 -17.19 18.62
CA LEU A 198 -29.54 -17.12 18.09
C LEU A 198 -28.53 -17.65 19.12
N LYS A 199 -27.50 -18.33 18.63
CA LYS A 199 -26.28 -18.67 19.36
C LYS A 199 -25.16 -17.66 19.10
N THR A 200 -25.18 -16.97 17.97
CA THR A 200 -24.25 -15.90 17.60
C THR A 200 -24.99 -14.73 16.97
N LEU A 201 -24.71 -13.52 17.47
CA LEU A 201 -25.03 -12.26 16.82
C LEU A 201 -23.74 -11.48 16.59
N SER A 202 -23.55 -10.92 15.40
CA SER A 202 -22.54 -9.89 15.15
C SER A 202 -23.17 -8.72 14.40
N LEU A 203 -22.97 -7.51 14.92
CA LEU A 203 -23.38 -6.23 14.35
C LEU A 203 -22.12 -5.41 14.11
N ALA A 204 -21.82 -5.04 12.86
CA ALA A 204 -20.56 -4.40 12.48
C ALA A 204 -20.80 -3.15 11.62
N GLY A 205 -20.69 -1.95 12.20
CA GLY A 205 -21.07 -0.70 11.53
C GLY A 205 -22.57 -0.53 11.32
N THR A 206 -23.39 -1.36 11.97
CA THR A 206 -24.86 -1.35 11.85
C THR A 206 -25.49 -0.21 12.65
N TYR A 207 -26.49 0.45 12.08
CA TYR A 207 -27.36 1.43 12.74
C TYR A 207 -28.61 0.72 13.28
N VAL A 208 -28.99 0.95 14.54
CA VAL A 208 -30.18 0.32 15.15
C VAL A 208 -31.08 1.40 15.77
N ARG A 209 -32.06 1.87 14.99
CA ARG A 209 -32.95 2.98 15.38
C ARG A 209 -33.99 2.53 16.40
N GLY A 210 -34.33 3.41 17.34
CA GLY A 210 -35.41 3.19 18.31
C GLY A 210 -35.18 2.03 19.30
N PHE A 211 -34.00 1.39 19.28
CA PHE A 211 -33.68 0.17 20.01
C PHE A 211 -33.72 0.40 21.53
N SER A 212 -34.92 0.28 22.09
CA SER A 212 -35.21 0.32 23.51
C SER A 212 -35.39 -1.11 23.99
N VAL A 213 -34.41 -1.61 24.77
CA VAL A 213 -34.52 -2.97 25.31
C VAL A 213 -35.61 -2.99 26.37
N GLN A 214 -36.70 -3.69 26.07
CA GLN A 214 -37.76 -4.00 27.02
C GLN A 214 -37.14 -4.70 28.24
N THR A 215 -37.55 -4.29 29.45
CA THR A 215 -36.94 -4.74 30.72
C THR A 215 -37.00 -6.26 30.95
N SER A 216 -37.88 -6.95 30.23
CA SER A 216 -38.08 -8.41 30.24
C SER A 216 -37.30 -9.19 29.17
N LEU A 217 -36.48 -8.54 28.32
CA LEU A 217 -35.75 -9.24 27.27
C LEU A 217 -34.69 -10.19 27.86
N SER A 218 -34.86 -11.49 27.62
CA SER A 218 -33.90 -12.55 27.95
C SER A 218 -33.58 -13.37 26.71
N LEU A 219 -32.28 -13.64 26.51
CA LEU A 219 -31.66 -14.24 25.33
C LEU A 219 -30.77 -15.44 25.75
N PRO A 220 -31.31 -16.48 26.42
CA PRO A 220 -30.53 -17.57 26.98
C PRO A 220 -29.87 -18.47 25.93
N ALA A 221 -30.24 -18.36 24.66
CA ALA A 221 -29.56 -19.06 23.56
C ALA A 221 -28.23 -18.39 23.16
N LEU A 222 -28.05 -17.09 23.44
CA LEU A 222 -26.99 -16.28 22.82
C LEU A 222 -25.63 -16.48 23.52
N ALA A 223 -24.88 -17.48 23.04
CA ALA A 223 -23.54 -17.80 23.50
C ALA A 223 -22.45 -16.84 22.97
N SER A 224 -22.72 -16.07 21.92
CA SER A 224 -21.77 -15.11 21.33
C SER A 224 -22.47 -13.84 20.83
N LEU A 225 -21.93 -12.68 21.21
CA LEU A 225 -22.39 -11.35 20.81
C LEU A 225 -21.18 -10.53 20.33
N SER A 226 -21.34 -9.76 19.28
CA SER A 226 -20.31 -8.89 18.72
C SER A 226 -20.97 -7.58 18.28
N LEU A 227 -20.47 -6.46 18.81
CA LEU A 227 -21.00 -5.11 18.64
C LEU A 227 -19.83 -4.20 18.24
N LEU A 228 -19.50 -4.17 16.95
CA LEU A 228 -18.31 -3.50 16.40
C LEU A 228 -18.69 -2.20 15.69
N SER A 229 -18.42 -1.06 16.33
CA SER A 229 -18.79 0.27 15.83
C SER A 229 -20.30 0.36 15.47
N VAL A 230 -21.16 -0.23 16.31
CA VAL A 230 -22.61 -0.17 16.18
C VAL A 230 -23.09 1.23 16.57
N ASN A 231 -23.91 1.85 15.73
CA ASN A 231 -24.62 3.08 16.07
C ASN A 231 -25.96 2.72 16.71
N MET A 232 -25.88 2.54 18.02
CA MET A 232 -26.96 2.28 18.98
C MET A 232 -26.54 3.02 20.26
N ASP A 233 -27.49 3.60 20.98
CA ASP A 233 -27.20 4.22 22.28
C ASP A 233 -26.43 3.24 23.21
N PRO A 234 -25.32 3.65 23.86
CA PRO A 234 -24.54 2.78 24.73
C PRO A 234 -25.35 2.11 25.84
N MET A 235 -26.32 2.80 26.46
CA MET A 235 -27.13 2.21 27.53
C MET A 235 -27.95 1.03 27.02
N ASN A 236 -28.50 1.13 25.80
CA ASN A 236 -29.24 0.04 25.18
C ASN A 236 -28.31 -1.07 24.62
N GLN A 237 -27.07 -0.78 24.21
CA GLN A 237 -26.04 -1.81 23.98
C GLN A 237 -25.80 -2.63 25.26
N PHE A 238 -25.72 -1.97 26.41
CA PHE A 238 -25.54 -2.65 27.70
C PHE A 238 -26.75 -3.47 28.11
N LYS A 239 -27.97 -2.97 27.95
CA LYS A 239 -29.18 -3.77 28.19
C LYS A 239 -29.22 -5.01 27.31
N LEU A 240 -28.77 -4.94 26.05
CA LEU A 240 -28.67 -6.11 25.17
C LEU A 240 -27.65 -7.15 25.68
N ILE A 241 -26.48 -6.71 26.16
CA ILE A 241 -25.51 -7.60 26.83
C ILE A 241 -26.15 -8.22 28.09
N ALA A 242 -26.83 -7.40 28.90
CA ALA A 242 -27.56 -7.80 30.10
C ALA A 242 -28.62 -8.89 29.86
N SER A 243 -29.22 -8.90 28.68
CA SER A 243 -30.21 -9.91 28.28
C SER A 243 -29.58 -11.29 28.03
N CYS A 244 -28.26 -11.44 28.02
CA CYS A 244 -27.57 -12.67 27.59
C CYS A 244 -26.91 -13.42 28.77
N PRO A 245 -27.65 -14.27 29.52
CA PRO A 245 -27.10 -14.95 30.69
C PRO A 245 -26.05 -16.03 30.35
N ASN A 246 -26.23 -16.70 29.21
CA ASN A 246 -25.31 -17.74 28.72
C ASN A 246 -24.23 -17.20 27.78
N LEU A 247 -23.96 -15.89 27.81
CA LEU A 247 -22.99 -15.25 26.93
C LEU A 247 -21.57 -15.72 27.24
N THR A 248 -20.97 -16.48 26.32
CA THR A 248 -19.59 -16.97 26.45
C THR A 248 -18.58 -16.14 25.68
N THR A 249 -19.02 -15.35 24.70
CA THR A 249 -18.15 -14.55 23.81
C THR A 249 -18.77 -13.17 23.62
N LEU A 250 -18.06 -12.11 23.99
CA LEU A 250 -18.48 -10.73 23.82
C LEU A 250 -17.40 -9.94 23.09
N GLY A 251 -17.69 -9.46 21.87
CA GLY A 251 -16.94 -8.39 21.23
C GLY A 251 -17.70 -7.07 21.38
N TRP A 252 -17.06 -6.01 21.87
CA TRP A 252 -17.69 -4.71 22.07
C TRP A 252 -16.73 -3.56 21.76
N LYS A 253 -17.12 -2.72 20.80
CA LYS A 253 -16.40 -1.51 20.40
C LYS A 253 -17.42 -0.42 20.08
N SER A 254 -17.82 0.35 21.10
CA SER A 254 -18.61 1.56 20.89
C SER A 254 -17.76 2.63 20.17
N PRO A 255 -18.30 3.34 19.16
CA PRO A 255 -17.71 4.55 18.58
C PRO A 255 -18.33 5.83 19.19
N MET A 256 -19.17 5.70 20.21
CA MET A 256 -20.08 6.75 20.72
C MET A 256 -19.61 7.29 22.07
N GLY A 257 -18.50 8.03 22.06
CA GLY A 257 -18.10 8.98 23.12
C GLY A 257 -17.75 8.41 24.51
N PRO A 258 -17.47 9.30 25.48
CA PRO A 258 -17.23 8.93 26.87
C PRO A 258 -18.54 8.50 27.54
N ILE A 259 -18.62 7.22 27.86
CA ILE A 259 -19.78 6.59 28.50
C ILE A 259 -19.72 6.82 30.03
N SER A 260 -20.84 7.15 30.67
CA SER A 260 -20.91 7.32 32.12
C SER A 260 -20.62 6.02 32.88
N MET A 261 -19.93 6.16 34.02
CA MET A 261 -19.28 5.06 34.73
C MET A 261 -20.27 4.04 35.33
N ASP A 262 -21.30 4.50 36.02
CA ASP A 262 -21.87 3.71 37.12
C ASP A 262 -22.83 2.60 36.67
N SER A 263 -23.52 2.80 35.54
CA SER A 263 -24.58 1.87 35.10
C SER A 263 -24.05 0.57 34.50
N TYR A 264 -22.96 0.62 33.72
CA TYR A 264 -22.48 -0.53 32.95
C TYR A 264 -21.82 -1.61 33.82
N ALA A 265 -21.06 -1.18 34.83
CA ALA A 265 -20.38 -2.04 35.79
C ALA A 265 -21.34 -3.02 36.48
N GLN A 266 -22.48 -2.52 36.94
CA GLN A 266 -23.53 -3.30 37.61
C GLN A 266 -24.21 -4.26 36.62
N ILE A 267 -24.39 -3.84 35.37
CA ILE A 267 -25.10 -4.60 34.34
C ILE A 267 -24.35 -5.89 33.97
N VAL A 268 -23.08 -5.81 33.55
CA VAL A 268 -22.37 -7.01 33.03
C VAL A 268 -22.02 -7.97 34.15
N SER A 269 -21.54 -7.45 35.29
CA SER A 269 -21.02 -8.28 36.39
C SER A 269 -22.05 -9.15 37.09
N VAL A 270 -23.34 -8.76 37.03
CA VAL A 270 -24.45 -9.54 37.59
C VAL A 270 -25.07 -10.49 36.56
N LYS A 271 -25.15 -10.08 35.28
CA LYS A 271 -26.03 -10.75 34.30
C LYS A 271 -25.33 -11.63 33.26
N SER A 272 -24.02 -11.50 33.03
CA SER A 272 -23.29 -12.35 32.07
C SER A 272 -22.03 -12.98 32.67
N PRO A 273 -22.12 -13.75 33.77
CA PRO A 273 -20.94 -14.30 34.46
C PRO A 273 -20.18 -15.35 33.63
N LEU A 274 -20.83 -15.95 32.62
CA LEU A 274 -20.30 -17.04 31.79
C LEU A 274 -19.38 -16.59 30.64
N ILE A 275 -19.00 -15.30 30.57
CA ILE A 275 -18.12 -14.78 29.51
C ILE A 275 -16.74 -15.45 29.61
N LYS A 276 -16.38 -16.19 28.56
CA LYS A 276 -15.10 -16.90 28.38
C LYS A 276 -14.17 -16.18 27.40
N ASN A 277 -14.71 -15.42 26.47
CA ASN A 277 -13.97 -14.60 25.50
C ASN A 277 -14.51 -13.16 25.53
N LEU A 278 -13.65 -12.17 25.77
CA LEU A 278 -13.99 -10.76 25.75
C LEU A 278 -13.05 -10.02 24.78
N ASP A 279 -13.60 -9.20 23.90
CA ASP A 279 -12.85 -8.36 22.96
C ASP A 279 -13.37 -6.92 23.05
N MET A 280 -12.57 -6.04 23.65
CA MET A 280 -12.83 -4.61 23.83
C MET A 280 -11.90 -3.74 22.96
N SER A 281 -11.47 -4.29 21.81
CA SER A 281 -10.48 -3.64 20.94
C SER A 281 -10.99 -2.34 20.32
N GLY A 282 -10.28 -1.23 20.57
CA GLY A 282 -10.65 0.10 20.10
C GLY A 282 -11.84 0.70 20.82
N CYS A 283 -12.13 0.27 22.06
CA CYS A 283 -13.17 0.84 22.90
C CYS A 283 -12.65 2.00 23.74
N GLU A 284 -13.37 3.12 23.73
CA GLU A 284 -12.99 4.40 24.34
C GLU A 284 -13.50 4.57 25.79
N CYS A 285 -13.88 3.47 26.46
CA CYS A 285 -14.24 3.46 27.88
C CYS A 285 -13.03 3.81 28.79
N SER A 286 -13.25 3.99 30.10
CA SER A 286 -12.15 4.18 31.06
C SER A 286 -11.53 2.85 31.56
N ASP A 287 -10.34 2.91 32.17
CA ASP A 287 -9.70 1.76 32.85
C ASP A 287 -10.60 1.19 33.94
N ALA A 288 -11.10 2.06 34.84
CA ALA A 288 -11.95 1.65 35.96
C ALA A 288 -13.26 1.01 35.47
N LEU A 289 -13.80 1.45 34.34
CA LEU A 289 -14.99 0.86 33.73
C LEU A 289 -14.70 -0.54 33.17
N MET A 290 -13.61 -0.69 32.43
CA MET A 290 -13.15 -1.98 31.91
C MET A 290 -12.75 -2.96 33.02
N ALA A 291 -12.17 -2.46 34.11
CA ALA A 291 -11.86 -3.22 35.32
C ALA A 291 -13.11 -3.86 35.92
N GLN A 292 -14.22 -3.11 35.99
CA GLN A 292 -15.49 -3.62 36.49
C GLN A 292 -16.08 -4.73 35.60
N VAL A 293 -15.91 -4.64 34.27
CA VAL A 293 -16.28 -5.72 33.32
C VAL A 293 -15.44 -6.97 33.54
N ILE A 294 -14.11 -6.83 33.65
CA ILE A 294 -13.17 -7.94 33.88
C ILE A 294 -13.47 -8.61 35.22
N LYS A 295 -13.62 -7.82 36.29
CA LYS A 295 -14.02 -8.28 37.62
C LYS A 295 -15.37 -9.01 37.59
N GLY A 296 -16.29 -8.57 36.73
CA GLY A 296 -17.59 -9.17 36.47
C GLY A 296 -17.61 -10.44 35.61
N SER A 297 -16.48 -10.82 35.01
CA SER A 297 -16.39 -11.95 34.07
C SER A 297 -15.56 -13.10 34.66
N PRO A 298 -16.01 -13.80 35.72
CA PRO A 298 -15.19 -14.72 36.50
C PRO A 298 -14.70 -15.96 35.74
N HIS A 299 -15.25 -16.27 34.56
CA HIS A 299 -14.87 -17.41 33.72
C HIS A 299 -14.00 -17.03 32.50
N LEU A 300 -13.45 -15.81 32.50
CA LEU A 300 -12.77 -15.25 31.34
C LEU A 300 -11.46 -16.00 31.02
N SER A 301 -11.48 -16.69 29.87
CA SER A 301 -10.37 -17.49 29.33
C SER A 301 -9.61 -16.80 28.21
N ARG A 302 -10.20 -15.79 27.54
CA ARG A 302 -9.59 -14.96 26.51
C ARG A 302 -10.00 -13.50 26.71
N LEU A 303 -9.04 -12.60 26.73
CA LEU A 303 -9.28 -11.15 26.78
C LEU A 303 -8.46 -10.43 25.70
N VAL A 304 -9.11 -9.65 24.87
CA VAL A 304 -8.50 -8.83 23.83
C VAL A 304 -8.89 -7.38 24.12
N ALA A 305 -7.92 -6.49 24.31
CA ALA A 305 -8.13 -5.10 24.70
C ALA A 305 -7.35 -4.14 23.78
N ILE A 306 -7.12 -4.54 22.53
CA ILE A 306 -6.20 -3.89 21.60
C ILE A 306 -6.62 -2.43 21.35
N LYS A 307 -5.74 -1.44 21.59
CA LYS A 307 -6.06 0.02 21.48
C LYS A 307 -7.16 0.48 22.44
N SER A 308 -6.97 0.27 23.74
CA SER A 308 -7.94 0.65 24.76
C SER A 308 -7.30 1.23 26.02
N SER A 309 -8.15 1.61 26.96
CA SER A 309 -7.80 2.20 28.26
C SER A 309 -7.40 1.20 29.35
N PHE A 310 -7.23 -0.09 29.04
CA PHE A 310 -6.79 -1.11 30.02
C PHE A 310 -5.56 -0.62 30.81
N GLY A 311 -5.63 -0.65 32.15
CA GLY A 311 -4.58 -0.18 33.07
C GLY A 311 -4.69 -0.81 34.47
N THR A 312 -4.37 -0.03 35.51
CA THR A 312 -4.24 -0.51 36.90
C THR A 312 -5.45 -1.27 37.40
N GLY A 313 -6.66 -0.74 37.21
CA GLY A 313 -7.90 -1.37 37.65
C GLY A 313 -8.14 -2.70 36.93
N CYS A 314 -7.92 -2.72 35.61
CA CYS A 314 -8.03 -3.94 34.81
C CYS A 314 -7.07 -5.02 35.29
N VAL A 315 -5.82 -4.64 35.59
CA VAL A 315 -4.76 -5.54 36.05
C VAL A 315 -5.07 -6.14 37.41
N LEU A 316 -5.46 -5.32 38.39
CA LEU A 316 -5.91 -5.79 39.71
C LEU A 316 -7.10 -6.76 39.58
N SER A 317 -7.98 -6.53 38.60
CA SER A 317 -9.13 -7.41 38.32
C SER A 317 -8.74 -8.73 37.65
N VAL A 318 -7.76 -8.73 36.73
CA VAL A 318 -7.18 -9.95 36.15
C VAL A 318 -6.48 -10.79 37.21
N LEU A 319 -5.60 -10.17 38.02
CA LEU A 319 -4.77 -10.89 38.98
C LEU A 319 -5.59 -11.54 40.10
N SER A 320 -6.57 -10.82 40.65
CA SER A 320 -7.40 -11.26 41.79
C SER A 320 -8.47 -12.29 41.45
N ARG A 321 -8.80 -12.51 40.16
CA ARG A 321 -9.88 -13.43 39.75
C ARG A 321 -9.55 -14.40 38.61
N LEU A 322 -8.67 -14.01 37.68
CA LEU A 322 -8.50 -14.69 36.38
C LEU A 322 -7.12 -15.32 36.19
N SER A 323 -6.17 -15.05 37.07
CA SER A 323 -4.80 -15.58 37.10
C SER A 323 -4.67 -17.06 36.68
N THR A 324 -5.49 -17.95 37.22
CA THR A 324 -5.45 -19.40 36.92
C THR A 324 -6.29 -19.81 35.70
N GLN A 325 -7.26 -19.01 35.27
CA GLN A 325 -8.24 -19.34 34.23
C GLN A 325 -7.92 -18.73 32.86
N LEU A 326 -7.28 -17.56 32.83
CA LEU A 326 -6.99 -16.82 31.61
C LEU A 326 -5.94 -17.56 30.77
N ARG A 327 -6.31 -17.91 29.54
CA ARG A 327 -5.48 -18.61 28.55
C ARG A 327 -4.98 -17.69 27.45
N GLU A 328 -5.79 -16.71 27.04
CA GLU A 328 -5.41 -15.76 25.99
C GLU A 328 -5.55 -14.33 26.49
N LEU A 329 -4.54 -13.49 26.26
CA LEU A 329 -4.56 -12.08 26.64
C LEU A 329 -3.86 -11.22 25.59
N ASP A 330 -4.50 -10.15 25.11
CA ASP A 330 -3.94 -9.21 24.15
C ASP A 330 -4.11 -7.76 24.61
N LEU A 331 -3.00 -7.15 25.01
CA LEU A 331 -2.88 -5.79 25.53
C LEU A 331 -2.10 -4.87 24.57
N ARG A 332 -2.02 -5.22 23.28
CA ARG A 332 -1.27 -4.41 22.31
C ARG A 332 -1.92 -3.03 22.16
N TRP A 333 -1.08 -1.99 22.28
CA TRP A 333 -1.46 -0.59 22.07
C TRP A 333 -2.46 -0.04 23.09
N CYS A 334 -2.65 -0.70 24.23
CA CYS A 334 -3.30 -0.08 25.38
C CYS A 334 -2.53 1.17 25.83
N TRP A 335 -3.23 2.19 26.32
CA TRP A 335 -2.59 3.45 26.74
C TRP A 335 -2.34 3.58 28.25
N ASN A 336 -3.03 2.81 29.11
CA ASN A 336 -2.85 2.85 30.57
C ASN A 336 -2.07 1.66 31.16
N VAL A 337 -1.58 0.70 30.34
CA VAL A 337 -0.77 -0.41 30.84
C VAL A 337 0.63 0.09 31.22
N ALA A 338 0.92 0.12 32.52
CA ALA A 338 2.29 0.26 33.01
C ALA A 338 3.05 -1.07 32.90
N PRO A 339 4.38 -1.07 32.69
CA PRO A 339 5.10 -2.31 32.44
C PRO A 339 5.20 -3.28 33.63
N GLU A 340 5.16 -2.75 34.85
CA GLU A 340 5.12 -3.50 36.11
C GLU A 340 3.93 -4.48 36.11
N MET A 341 2.80 -4.02 35.56
CA MET A 341 1.57 -4.79 35.39
C MET A 341 1.75 -5.98 34.45
N ILE A 342 2.56 -5.83 33.39
CA ILE A 342 2.82 -6.91 32.44
C ILE A 342 3.68 -7.99 33.08
N SER A 343 4.71 -7.61 33.84
CA SER A 343 5.50 -8.61 34.60
C SER A 343 4.66 -9.29 35.68
N GLU A 344 3.85 -8.54 36.42
CA GLU A 344 2.90 -9.09 37.40
C GLU A 344 1.96 -10.14 36.77
N ILE A 345 1.42 -9.87 35.57
CA ILE A 345 0.66 -10.84 34.77
C ILE A 345 1.51 -12.06 34.38
N MET A 346 2.74 -11.88 33.88
CA MET A 346 3.60 -13.02 33.50
C MET A 346 4.02 -13.90 34.68
N VAL A 347 4.13 -13.33 35.88
CA VAL A 347 4.40 -14.06 37.13
C VAL A 347 3.15 -14.78 37.63
N CYS A 348 2.03 -14.06 37.71
CA CYS A 348 0.83 -14.52 38.42
C CYS A 348 -0.23 -15.18 37.53
N CYS A 349 -0.05 -15.27 36.21
CA CYS A 349 -1.00 -15.96 35.32
C CYS A 349 -0.48 -17.30 34.75
N PRO A 350 -0.44 -18.40 35.56
CA PRO A 350 0.04 -19.71 35.11
C PRO A 350 -0.89 -20.44 34.12
N GLY A 351 -2.10 -19.95 33.90
CA GLY A 351 -3.04 -20.48 32.91
C GLY A 351 -2.71 -20.13 31.45
N LEU A 352 -1.84 -19.14 31.23
CA LEU A 352 -1.70 -18.43 29.95
C LEU A 352 -1.01 -19.28 28.86
N VAL A 353 -1.63 -19.31 27.68
CA VAL A 353 -1.24 -20.06 26.46
C VAL A 353 -0.91 -19.10 25.30
N THR A 354 -1.67 -18.02 25.16
CA THR A 354 -1.44 -16.94 24.19
C THR A 354 -1.29 -15.63 24.95
N PHE A 355 -0.17 -14.93 24.79
CA PHE A 355 0.00 -13.58 25.34
C PHE A 355 0.55 -12.63 24.29
N HIS A 356 -0.14 -11.52 24.10
CA HIS A 356 0.31 -10.40 23.28
C HIS A 356 0.37 -9.15 24.16
N ALA A 357 1.57 -8.72 24.53
CA ALA A 357 1.82 -7.59 25.40
C ALA A 357 2.30 -6.36 24.64
N GLY A 358 2.29 -5.20 25.31
CA GLY A 358 3.00 -3.99 24.89
C GLY A 358 4.50 -4.04 25.22
N ASP A 359 5.04 -2.87 25.58
CA ASP A 359 6.45 -2.67 25.94
C ASP A 359 6.73 -3.02 27.41
N VAL A 360 7.81 -3.78 27.68
CA VAL A 360 8.21 -4.20 29.04
C VAL A 360 9.72 -4.08 29.29
N PRO A 361 10.16 -3.29 30.30
CA PRO A 361 11.49 -3.32 30.86
C PRO A 361 11.92 -4.70 31.36
N ALA A 362 13.07 -5.16 30.89
CA ALA A 362 13.62 -6.45 31.25
C ALA A 362 14.14 -6.52 32.68
N ARG A 363 14.43 -5.39 33.36
CA ARG A 363 14.67 -5.40 34.83
C ARG A 363 13.50 -6.08 35.55
N ILE A 364 12.28 -5.67 35.22
CA ILE A 364 11.03 -6.18 35.80
C ILE A 364 10.76 -7.63 35.35
N LEU A 365 11.17 -8.02 34.13
CA LEU A 365 11.10 -9.41 33.66
C LEU A 365 12.14 -10.35 34.28
N VAL A 366 13.18 -9.84 34.95
CA VAL A 366 14.19 -10.68 35.64
C VAL A 366 14.15 -10.56 37.16
N GLU A 367 13.53 -9.53 37.72
CA GLU A 367 13.22 -9.42 39.15
C GLU A 367 12.40 -10.63 39.63
N ARG A 368 11.49 -11.14 38.79
CA ARG A 368 10.59 -12.24 39.12
C ARG A 368 10.63 -13.37 38.08
N THR A 369 10.01 -14.51 38.40
CA THR A 369 9.97 -15.71 37.53
C THR A 369 8.63 -15.85 36.83
N PHE A 370 8.64 -16.16 35.54
CA PHE A 370 7.40 -16.40 34.77
C PHE A 370 6.65 -17.63 35.30
N GLY A 371 5.41 -17.43 35.76
CA GLY A 371 4.49 -18.52 36.10
C GLY A 371 3.76 -19.07 34.87
N CYS A 372 3.66 -18.29 33.80
CA CYS A 372 2.99 -18.60 32.52
C CYS A 372 3.68 -19.68 31.66
N LEU A 373 4.15 -20.77 32.27
CA LEU A 373 4.92 -21.86 31.63
C LEU A 373 4.17 -22.64 30.53
N LYS A 374 2.87 -22.38 30.34
CA LYS A 374 2.01 -22.99 29.31
C LYS A 374 1.95 -22.22 27.99
N LEU A 375 2.65 -21.09 27.86
CA LEU A 375 2.64 -20.27 26.65
C LEU A 375 3.08 -21.04 25.39
N GLU A 376 2.17 -21.17 24.41
CA GLU A 376 2.44 -21.59 23.03
C GLU A 376 2.70 -20.39 22.12
N VAL A 377 2.10 -19.23 22.39
CA VAL A 377 2.23 -18.00 21.60
C VAL A 377 2.58 -16.83 22.51
N LEU A 378 3.71 -16.17 22.24
CA LEU A 378 4.14 -14.97 22.95
C LEU A 378 4.49 -13.87 21.95
N THR A 379 3.81 -12.74 22.04
CA THR A 379 4.18 -11.48 21.40
C THR A 379 4.49 -10.48 22.48
N ILE A 380 5.72 -9.97 22.53
CA ILE A 380 6.15 -9.04 23.56
C ILE A 380 7.25 -8.13 23.02
N SER A 381 7.16 -6.85 23.35
CA SER A 381 8.19 -5.85 23.07
C SER A 381 9.02 -5.67 24.33
N ILE A 382 10.22 -6.24 24.35
CA ILE A 382 11.09 -6.17 25.54
C ILE A 382 12.06 -4.99 25.39
N THR A 383 11.98 -4.07 26.34
CA THR A 383 12.84 -2.90 26.54
C THR A 383 13.74 -3.15 27.77
N GLU A 384 14.64 -2.24 28.15
CA GLU A 384 15.54 -2.37 29.32
C GLU A 384 16.34 -3.68 29.50
N VAL A 385 16.51 -4.48 28.44
CA VAL A 385 17.47 -5.60 28.38
C VAL A 385 18.91 -5.10 28.58
N GLY A 386 19.18 -3.90 28.08
CA GLY A 386 20.47 -3.26 27.94
C GLY A 386 21.52 -4.11 27.21
N LYS A 387 22.76 -3.63 27.29
CA LYS A 387 23.95 -4.47 27.09
C LYS A 387 24.27 -5.34 28.31
N HIS A 388 23.40 -5.35 29.32
CA HIS A 388 23.53 -6.14 30.54
C HIS A 388 23.38 -7.63 30.23
N LYS A 389 24.48 -8.26 29.81
CA LYS A 389 24.55 -9.69 29.51
C LYS A 389 23.86 -10.54 30.60
N ARG A 390 24.05 -10.24 31.89
CA ARG A 390 23.39 -10.93 33.01
C ARG A 390 21.86 -10.79 33.00
N ILE A 391 21.32 -9.59 32.72
CA ILE A 391 19.87 -9.37 32.60
C ILE A 391 19.37 -10.11 31.36
N GLN A 392 19.99 -9.93 30.20
CA GLN A 392 19.56 -10.61 28.98
C GLN A 392 19.64 -12.15 29.08
N GLU A 393 20.69 -12.70 29.70
CA GLU A 393 20.80 -14.14 29.97
C GLU A 393 19.68 -14.62 30.88
N ARG A 394 19.28 -13.83 31.89
CA ARG A 394 18.10 -14.12 32.73
C ARG A 394 16.78 -13.97 31.97
N VAL A 395 16.62 -13.01 31.06
CA VAL A 395 15.42 -12.94 30.19
C VAL A 395 15.34 -14.15 29.27
N TYR A 396 16.45 -14.56 28.64
CA TYR A 396 16.46 -15.80 27.85
C TYR A 396 16.33 -17.06 28.70
N GLU A 397 16.70 -17.03 29.98
CA GLU A 397 16.40 -18.11 30.91
C GLU A 397 14.90 -18.18 31.21
N GLN A 398 14.24 -17.04 31.51
CA GLN A 398 12.80 -17.00 31.73
C GLN A 398 12.01 -17.39 30.47
N LEU A 399 12.38 -16.86 29.29
CA LEU A 399 11.83 -17.30 28.01
C LEU A 399 12.13 -18.78 27.73
N GLY A 400 13.31 -19.27 28.08
CA GLY A 400 13.71 -20.68 27.94
C GLY A 400 12.96 -21.65 28.87
N ARG A 401 12.29 -21.15 29.91
CA ARG A 401 11.36 -21.94 30.74
C ARG A 401 10.02 -22.18 30.04
N LEU A 402 9.65 -21.38 29.03
CA LEU A 402 8.42 -21.50 28.23
C LEU A 402 8.51 -22.66 27.20
N ARG A 403 8.75 -23.89 27.65
CA ARG A 403 9.06 -25.05 26.77
C ARG A 403 7.96 -25.42 25.76
N GLN A 404 6.75 -24.90 25.92
CA GLN A 404 5.63 -25.11 24.98
C GLN A 404 5.64 -24.12 23.81
N LEU A 405 6.50 -23.11 23.82
CA LEU A 405 6.42 -21.98 22.88
C LEU A 405 6.64 -22.42 21.42
N ARG A 406 5.63 -22.16 20.59
CA ARG A 406 5.57 -22.45 19.14
C ARG A 406 5.70 -21.20 18.30
N ILE A 407 5.18 -20.06 18.77
CA ILE A 407 5.30 -18.77 18.09
C ILE A 407 5.91 -17.77 19.07
N LEU A 408 7.13 -17.34 18.80
CA LEU A 408 7.78 -16.24 19.51
C LEU A 408 7.85 -15.03 18.58
N THR A 409 7.11 -13.98 18.92
CA THR A 409 7.17 -12.68 18.28
C THR A 409 7.85 -11.71 19.23
N LEU A 410 9.16 -11.56 19.06
CA LEU A 410 9.89 -10.44 19.65
C LEU A 410 9.74 -9.28 18.66
N CYS A 411 8.64 -8.56 18.75
CA CYS A 411 8.39 -7.39 17.91
C CYS A 411 8.56 -6.11 18.71
N ARG A 412 8.67 -5.01 17.97
CA ARG A 412 8.35 -3.68 18.48
C ARG A 412 6.83 -3.58 18.70
N ALA A 413 6.28 -2.66 19.48
CA ALA A 413 4.83 -2.54 19.72
C ALA A 413 4.04 -1.63 18.74
N GLU A 414 4.30 -1.72 17.43
CA GLU A 414 3.37 -1.61 16.27
C GLU A 414 2.07 -0.72 16.34
N LEU A 415 2.12 0.52 16.83
CA LEU A 415 0.97 1.45 17.06
C LEU A 415 -0.05 1.71 15.89
N PRO A 416 -1.24 2.29 16.18
CA PRO A 416 -2.45 2.15 15.36
C PRO A 416 -2.52 2.73 13.93
N THR A 417 -3.57 2.33 13.21
CA THR A 417 -3.76 2.50 11.76
C THR A 417 -4.38 3.83 11.27
N GLY A 418 -4.67 4.81 12.13
CA GLY A 418 -5.12 6.17 11.70
C GLY A 418 -4.02 6.93 10.94
N ARG A 419 -4.29 8.08 10.30
CA ARG A 419 -3.28 8.75 9.45
C ARG A 419 -2.40 9.84 10.10
N ALA A 420 -2.53 10.24 11.38
CA ALA A 420 -1.91 11.54 11.77
C ALA A 420 -0.96 11.68 12.98
N ALA A 421 -0.18 10.64 13.31
CA ALA A 421 1.07 10.77 14.09
C ALA A 421 2.27 9.81 13.78
N ILE A 422 2.39 9.09 12.63
CA ILE A 422 3.45 8.06 12.33
C ILE A 422 4.74 8.77 11.94
N GLU A 423 5.17 9.75 12.69
CA GLU A 423 6.47 10.37 12.45
C GLU A 423 7.26 10.51 13.75
N SER A 424 6.70 10.04 14.88
CA SER A 424 7.15 10.45 16.22
C SER A 424 7.37 9.32 17.27
N GLU A 425 7.19 8.03 16.94
CA GLU A 425 7.41 6.90 17.90
C GLU A 425 8.04 5.59 17.29
N ILE A 426 9.04 5.66 16.41
CA ILE A 426 9.99 4.54 16.12
C ILE A 426 11.43 4.93 16.36
N HIS A 427 11.96 6.04 15.82
CA HIS A 427 13.38 6.34 16.01
C HIS A 427 13.72 7.06 17.33
N ARG A 428 12.97 6.91 18.43
CA ARG A 428 13.36 7.57 19.72
C ARG A 428 13.45 6.66 20.93
N ARG A 429 12.88 5.46 20.83
CA ARG A 429 13.16 4.33 21.71
C ARG A 429 14.23 3.59 20.95
N PRO A 430 15.35 3.34 21.58
CA PRO A 430 16.56 3.67 20.85
C PRO A 430 17.12 2.43 20.22
N GLU A 431 18.45 2.26 20.14
CA GLU A 431 18.94 0.91 19.97
C GLU A 431 20.15 0.50 20.97
N SER A 432 19.94 0.27 22.29
CA SER A 432 20.75 -0.61 23.20
C SER A 432 20.07 -1.60 24.23
N ASP A 433 18.74 -1.60 24.46
CA ASP A 433 17.96 -2.53 25.32
C ASP A 433 16.87 -3.52 24.73
N SER A 434 16.95 -4.07 23.50
CA SER A 434 16.07 -5.17 23.05
C SER A 434 16.85 -6.43 22.71
N MET A 435 16.14 -7.56 22.68
CA MET A 435 16.74 -8.90 22.71
C MET A 435 17.71 -9.17 21.53
N ASP A 436 19.00 -9.24 21.83
CA ASP A 436 20.07 -9.63 20.90
C ASP A 436 20.19 -11.15 20.76
N LEU A 437 19.60 -11.71 19.69
CA LEU A 437 19.67 -13.13 19.30
C LEU A 437 21.11 -13.55 18.93
N ARG A 438 22.01 -13.59 19.92
CA ARG A 438 23.37 -14.09 19.84
C ARG A 438 23.68 -15.05 20.97
N LEU A 439 24.44 -16.11 20.67
CA LEU A 439 24.77 -17.17 21.63
C LEU A 439 25.47 -16.62 22.89
N LYS A 440 26.30 -15.58 22.74
CA LYS A 440 27.06 -14.98 23.86
C LYS A 440 26.25 -14.16 24.86
N TYR A 441 24.95 -13.95 24.63
CA TYR A 441 24.01 -13.32 25.57
C TYR A 441 22.97 -14.31 26.09
N GLY A 442 23.17 -15.61 25.85
CA GLY A 442 22.23 -16.64 26.31
C GLY A 442 21.15 -17.04 25.31
N LEU A 443 21.26 -16.71 24.00
CA LEU A 443 20.36 -17.32 23.00
C LEU A 443 20.35 -18.87 23.12
N ALA A 444 21.49 -19.47 23.50
CA ALA A 444 21.60 -20.90 23.78
C ALA A 444 20.63 -21.40 24.87
N ARG A 445 20.17 -20.55 25.80
CA ARG A 445 19.13 -20.90 26.79
C ARG A 445 17.78 -21.20 26.13
N LEU A 446 17.53 -20.69 24.92
CA LEU A 446 16.35 -21.02 24.11
C LEU A 446 16.47 -22.36 23.36
N ALA A 447 17.53 -23.16 23.57
CA ALA A 447 17.62 -24.53 23.05
C ALA A 447 16.45 -25.42 23.53
N THR A 448 15.87 -25.08 24.69
CA THR A 448 14.69 -25.72 25.27
C THR A 448 13.40 -25.52 24.47
N LEU A 449 13.35 -24.53 23.57
CA LEU A 449 12.19 -24.22 22.72
C LEU A 449 12.11 -25.16 21.51
N VAL A 450 12.19 -26.47 21.75
CA VAL A 450 12.19 -27.51 20.70
C VAL A 450 10.90 -27.54 19.87
N ARG A 451 9.82 -26.94 20.39
CA ARG A 451 8.51 -26.80 19.74
C ARG A 451 8.37 -25.52 18.89
N LEU A 452 9.38 -24.64 18.84
CA LEU A 452 9.31 -23.36 18.13
C LEU A 452 9.14 -23.56 16.62
N GLN A 453 7.99 -23.14 16.09
CA GLN A 453 7.57 -23.26 14.69
C GLN A 453 7.74 -21.94 13.93
N GLU A 454 7.49 -20.81 14.58
CA GLU A 454 7.67 -19.48 13.99
C GLU A 454 8.42 -18.54 14.94
N LEU A 455 9.50 -17.93 14.44
CA LEU A 455 10.18 -16.81 15.08
C LEU A 455 9.94 -15.54 14.28
N ARG A 456 9.28 -14.55 14.88
CA ARG A 456 9.12 -13.21 14.31
C ARG A 456 9.99 -12.21 15.06
N SER A 457 10.67 -11.39 14.28
CA SER A 457 11.51 -10.27 14.73
C SER A 457 11.11 -8.96 14.05
N ASP A 458 9.80 -8.79 13.79
CA ASP A 458 9.28 -7.67 13.00
C ASP A 458 9.38 -6.36 13.80
N GLY A 459 9.96 -5.32 13.17
CA GLY A 459 10.36 -4.09 13.86
C GLY A 459 11.61 -4.22 14.77
N LEU A 460 12.13 -5.44 14.96
CA LEU A 460 13.44 -5.67 15.58
C LEU A 460 14.52 -5.97 14.52
N VAL A 461 15.75 -5.68 14.90
CA VAL A 461 16.93 -6.02 14.12
C VAL A 461 17.89 -6.79 15.00
N HIS A 462 18.46 -7.87 14.47
CA HIS A 462 19.29 -8.81 15.21
C HIS A 462 20.71 -8.92 14.66
N LYS A 463 21.61 -9.39 15.54
CA LYS A 463 23.05 -9.48 15.27
C LYS A 463 23.51 -10.93 15.05
N ALA A 464 22.59 -11.84 14.71
CA ALA A 464 22.88 -13.25 14.51
C ALA A 464 23.90 -13.45 13.38
N ASP A 465 24.93 -14.26 13.63
CA ASP A 465 25.93 -14.63 12.64
C ASP A 465 25.71 -16.06 12.14
N VAL A 466 26.64 -16.59 11.32
CA VAL A 466 26.53 -17.95 10.77
C VAL A 466 26.35 -19.00 11.87
N LYS A 467 27.09 -18.88 12.98
CA LYS A 467 26.97 -19.83 14.11
C LYS A 467 25.61 -19.79 14.80
N GLU A 468 25.00 -18.61 14.96
CA GLU A 468 23.65 -18.48 15.50
C GLU A 468 22.63 -19.16 14.58
N ILE A 469 22.73 -18.99 13.27
CA ILE A 469 21.78 -19.56 12.31
C ILE A 469 21.97 -21.07 12.11
N LEU A 470 23.22 -21.56 12.12
CA LEU A 470 23.50 -23.01 12.17
C LEU A 470 22.92 -23.62 13.46
N TRP A 471 23.09 -22.95 14.61
CA TRP A 471 22.50 -23.36 15.88
C TRP A 471 20.97 -23.34 15.84
N MET A 472 20.33 -22.30 15.28
CA MET A 472 18.86 -22.24 15.17
C MET A 472 18.30 -23.40 14.33
N GLY A 473 18.92 -23.70 13.19
CA GLY A 473 18.50 -24.82 12.33
C GLY A 473 18.64 -26.20 13.00
N ALA A 474 19.65 -26.36 13.87
CA ALA A 474 19.89 -27.60 14.60
C ALA A 474 19.05 -27.76 15.88
N ALA A 475 18.88 -26.67 16.65
CA ALA A 475 18.19 -26.67 17.94
C ALA A 475 16.66 -26.64 17.78
N TRP A 476 16.14 -25.82 16.85
CA TRP A 476 14.70 -25.66 16.64
C TRP A 476 14.22 -26.53 15.48
N LYS A 477 14.23 -27.86 15.71
CA LYS A 477 13.79 -28.87 14.74
C LYS A 477 12.34 -28.67 14.24
N ALA A 478 11.50 -27.96 14.99
CA ALA A 478 10.13 -27.60 14.58
C ALA A 478 10.03 -26.33 13.70
N LEU A 479 11.11 -25.54 13.55
CA LEU A 479 11.08 -24.21 12.92
C LEU A 479 10.68 -24.30 11.44
N ARG A 480 9.63 -23.58 11.04
CA ARG A 480 9.09 -23.53 9.67
C ARG A 480 9.00 -22.12 9.11
N VAL A 481 9.01 -21.08 9.96
CA VAL A 481 8.88 -19.69 9.52
C VAL A 481 9.81 -18.80 10.31
N VAL A 482 10.52 -17.92 9.60
CA VAL A 482 11.32 -16.85 10.22
C VAL A 482 10.99 -15.52 9.53
N LYS A 483 10.63 -14.52 10.33
CA LYS A 483 10.28 -13.14 9.91
C LYS A 483 11.09 -12.10 10.67
N GLY A 484 11.14 -10.89 10.13
CA GLY A 484 11.94 -9.79 10.68
C GLY A 484 13.45 -9.90 10.38
N THR A 485 14.25 -9.03 10.98
CA THR A 485 15.62 -8.77 10.50
C THR A 485 16.70 -9.56 11.27
N MET A 486 16.70 -10.89 11.08
CA MET A 486 17.65 -11.86 11.65
C MET A 486 19.11 -11.42 11.66
N HIS A 487 19.57 -10.87 10.54
CA HIS A 487 20.78 -10.07 10.57
C HIS A 487 20.57 -8.79 9.77
N LYS A 488 20.89 -7.67 10.41
CA LYS A 488 21.04 -6.36 9.78
C LYS A 488 21.65 -6.38 8.38
N ASN A 489 22.76 -7.08 8.23
CA ASN A 489 23.66 -6.93 7.10
C ASN A 489 23.04 -7.45 5.81
N LYS A 490 22.82 -6.63 4.78
CA LYS A 490 22.17 -7.11 3.55
C LYS A 490 22.94 -8.27 2.86
N ARG A 491 24.27 -8.35 3.01
CA ARG A 491 25.09 -9.49 2.54
C ARG A 491 25.01 -10.68 3.48
N LYS A 492 25.30 -10.53 4.78
CA LYS A 492 25.20 -11.67 5.70
C LYS A 492 23.76 -12.17 5.81
N ARG A 493 22.72 -11.33 5.82
CA ARG A 493 21.30 -11.72 5.73
C ARG A 493 21.07 -12.67 4.55
N LYS A 494 21.49 -12.32 3.32
CA LYS A 494 21.41 -13.23 2.16
C LYS A 494 22.21 -14.55 2.37
N GLN A 495 23.40 -14.48 2.96
CA GLN A 495 24.22 -15.66 3.29
C GLN A 495 23.57 -16.58 4.35
N LEU A 496 22.94 -15.99 5.36
CA LEU A 496 22.24 -16.67 6.46
C LEU A 496 20.91 -17.25 6.00
N VAL A 497 20.18 -16.54 5.12
CA VAL A 497 19.02 -17.04 4.40
C VAL A 497 19.38 -18.29 3.61
N SER A 498 20.44 -18.22 2.79
CA SER A 498 20.92 -19.37 2.02
C SER A 498 21.32 -20.52 2.94
N LYS A 499 22.09 -20.30 4.01
CA LYS A 499 22.47 -21.35 4.96
C LYS A 499 21.28 -21.94 5.74
N LEU A 500 20.28 -21.14 6.08
CA LEU A 500 19.08 -21.63 6.77
C LEU A 500 18.20 -22.48 5.84
N LEU A 501 18.03 -22.08 4.58
CA LEU A 501 17.31 -22.87 3.57
C LEU A 501 18.03 -24.19 3.23
N VAL A 502 19.37 -24.19 3.21
CA VAL A 502 20.16 -25.42 3.03
C VAL A 502 20.01 -26.38 4.23
N LEU A 503 19.99 -25.86 5.47
CA LEU A 503 19.72 -26.70 6.64
C LEU A 503 18.25 -27.15 6.75
N ARG A 504 17.32 -26.31 6.30
CA ARG A 504 15.88 -26.48 6.47
C ARG A 504 15.12 -26.02 5.22
N PRO A 505 15.03 -26.87 4.17
CA PRO A 505 14.29 -26.56 2.95
C PRO A 505 12.79 -26.29 3.17
N ASP A 506 12.24 -26.75 4.30
CA ASP A 506 10.86 -26.52 4.73
C ASP A 506 10.63 -25.12 5.36
N THR A 507 11.69 -24.37 5.66
CA THR A 507 11.58 -23.06 6.32
C THR A 507 11.26 -21.93 5.33
N LYS A 508 10.05 -21.36 5.44
CA LYS A 508 9.63 -20.17 4.71
C LYS A 508 10.22 -18.91 5.35
N LEU A 509 11.10 -18.23 4.62
CA LEU A 509 11.69 -16.96 5.01
C LEU A 509 10.91 -15.80 4.41
N SER A 510 10.32 -14.96 5.26
CA SER A 510 9.42 -13.88 4.83
C SER A 510 9.94 -12.55 5.39
N TYR A 511 10.71 -11.84 4.56
CA TYR A 511 11.24 -10.51 4.87
C TYR A 511 10.38 -9.41 4.27
N LYS A 512 10.40 -8.24 4.93
CA LYS A 512 10.09 -6.95 4.30
C LYS A 512 11.06 -6.70 3.14
N ALA A 513 10.62 -7.02 1.93
CA ALA A 513 10.67 -6.04 0.86
C ALA A 513 9.53 -5.02 1.05
N ILE A 514 9.39 -4.07 0.13
CA ILE A 514 8.16 -3.28 -0.05
C ILE A 514 7.09 -4.24 -0.62
N SER A 515 6.61 -5.10 0.28
CA SER A 515 5.65 -6.20 0.12
C SER A 515 5.11 -6.68 1.48
N GLN A 516 5.72 -6.22 2.59
CA GLN A 516 5.22 -6.38 3.97
C GLN A 516 5.33 -5.05 4.77
N ASN A 517 5.58 -3.89 4.14
CA ASN A 517 6.27 -2.78 4.83
C ASN A 517 5.51 -2.14 6.02
N ALA A 518 4.18 -2.22 6.04
CA ALA A 518 3.15 -1.71 6.98
C ALA A 518 3.28 -1.88 8.51
N HIS A 519 4.49 -1.87 9.09
CA HIS A 519 4.72 -2.25 10.49
C HIS A 519 5.91 -1.45 11.11
N LEU A 520 7.04 -1.28 10.40
CA LEU A 520 7.96 -0.13 10.70
C LEU A 520 7.31 1.24 10.33
N ILE A 521 6.00 1.22 10.15
CA ILE A 521 5.08 2.25 9.67
C ILE A 521 3.75 2.13 10.45
N GLN A 522 3.81 1.58 11.67
CA GLN A 522 2.70 1.51 12.62
C GLN A 522 3.12 2.14 13.94
N HIS A 523 4.27 1.72 14.46
CA HIS A 523 4.74 2.17 15.77
C HIS A 523 5.08 3.65 15.87
N LEU A 524 5.23 4.40 14.76
CA LEU A 524 5.54 5.81 14.84
C LEU A 524 4.38 6.65 15.48
N ARG A 525 3.14 6.12 15.63
CA ARG A 525 1.87 6.86 15.83
C ARG A 525 1.26 6.75 17.22
N ALA A 526 2.02 7.19 18.23
CA ALA A 526 1.47 7.89 19.40
C ALA A 526 2.45 8.92 20.04
N GLY A 527 3.61 9.20 19.42
CA GLY A 527 4.59 10.21 19.85
C GLY A 527 5.30 10.02 21.20
N ARG A 528 4.95 9.02 22.02
CA ARG A 528 5.44 8.89 23.40
C ARG A 528 6.83 8.25 23.48
N MET A 529 7.88 9.01 23.17
CA MET A 529 9.20 8.38 23.07
C MET A 529 10.44 9.21 23.42
N ASP A 530 10.85 9.14 24.69
CA ASP A 530 11.54 10.27 25.32
C ASP A 530 12.96 10.06 25.91
N ARG A 531 13.71 9.01 25.51
CA ARG A 531 15.19 8.98 25.63
C ARG A 531 15.86 8.11 24.53
N PRO A 532 16.89 8.60 23.80
CA PRO A 532 17.48 7.98 22.59
C PRO A 532 18.67 6.99 22.78
N ASP A 533 18.77 6.28 23.92
CA ASP A 533 19.89 5.36 24.25
C ASP A 533 19.64 3.79 24.20
N LEU A 534 18.41 3.25 24.41
CA LEU A 534 17.87 1.92 24.84
C LEU A 534 17.10 0.78 23.94
N TYR A 535 17.26 0.39 22.63
CA TYR A 535 16.95 -1.01 22.02
C TYR A 535 18.13 -1.93 21.39
N PRO A 536 18.52 -2.09 20.09
CA PRO A 536 19.96 -2.43 19.76
C PRO A 536 20.60 -2.01 18.37
N LEU A 537 21.50 -1.01 18.32
CA LEU A 537 22.04 -0.28 17.13
C LEU A 537 23.25 -0.99 16.56
N ASP A 538 24.18 -1.30 17.45
CA ASP A 538 24.59 -2.65 17.74
C ASP A 538 23.96 -3.73 16.82
N ASN A 539 22.71 -4.14 17.02
CA ASN A 539 22.10 -5.18 16.21
C ASN A 539 21.69 -4.71 14.81
N CYS A 540 21.82 -3.41 14.50
CA CYS A 540 21.78 -2.80 13.17
C CYS A 540 23.14 -2.64 12.43
N ARG A 541 24.33 -2.57 13.07
CA ARG A 541 25.70 -2.27 12.49
C ARG A 541 26.21 -2.99 11.22
N SER A 542 25.47 -3.04 10.12
CA SER A 542 25.88 -3.35 8.74
C SER A 542 24.69 -3.49 7.77
N LEU A 543 23.46 -3.08 8.17
CA LEU A 543 22.39 -2.73 7.23
C LEU A 543 23.02 -2.06 6.02
N LYS A 544 22.92 -2.63 4.80
CA LYS A 544 23.47 -1.94 3.61
C LYS A 544 22.45 -0.97 3.01
N SER A 545 21.19 -1.18 3.35
CA SER A 545 20.05 -0.36 3.02
C SER A 545 19.17 -0.31 4.27
N LEU A 546 18.81 0.89 4.72
CA LEU A 546 17.75 1.16 5.68
C LEU A 546 16.67 1.95 4.94
N TYR A 547 15.40 1.61 5.18
CA TYR A 547 14.22 2.27 4.63
C TYR A 547 13.26 2.55 5.77
N VAL A 548 12.68 3.74 5.76
CA VAL A 548 11.74 4.29 6.73
C VAL A 548 10.72 5.08 5.91
N GLU A 549 9.43 4.85 6.13
CA GLU A 549 8.33 5.36 5.30
C GLU A 549 7.11 5.63 6.20
N ASP A 550 6.25 6.59 5.87
CA ASP A 550 4.84 6.65 6.32
C ASP A 550 3.88 6.25 5.19
N GLU A 551 3.04 5.26 5.47
CA GLU A 551 1.96 4.78 4.59
C GLU A 551 0.74 5.71 4.61
N ARG A 552 0.76 6.75 5.45
CA ARG A 552 -0.44 7.43 5.93
C ARG A 552 -0.09 8.83 6.49
N GLY A 553 0.01 9.87 5.65
CA GLY A 553 0.48 11.22 6.04
C GLY A 553 -0.43 12.04 6.99
N LEU A 554 0.15 13.05 7.65
CA LEU A 554 -0.27 13.59 8.96
C LEU A 554 -1.47 14.56 8.99
N SER A 555 -2.25 14.69 7.91
CA SER A 555 -3.24 15.77 7.79
C SER A 555 -4.48 15.65 8.71
N ASP A 556 -4.90 14.44 9.09
CA ASP A 556 -6.18 14.24 9.79
C ASP A 556 -6.18 14.72 11.27
N TRP A 557 -5.03 15.05 11.88
CA TRP A 557 -4.98 15.42 13.31
C TRP A 557 -5.62 16.76 13.61
N ASP A 558 -5.48 17.74 12.72
CA ASP A 558 -6.06 19.07 12.93
C ASP A 558 -7.61 19.00 12.89
N SER A 559 -8.18 18.01 12.18
CA SER A 559 -9.62 17.73 12.17
C SER A 559 -10.15 16.93 13.37
N TYR A 560 -9.27 16.38 14.22
CA TYR A 560 -9.64 15.64 15.42
C TYR A 560 -9.48 16.44 16.73
N LEU A 561 -8.92 17.66 16.66
CA LEU A 561 -9.10 18.69 17.68
C LEU A 561 -10.25 19.62 17.28
N GLY A 562 -11.44 19.01 17.13
CA GLY A 562 -12.70 19.75 17.05
C GLY A 562 -13.04 20.42 18.38
N LEU A 563 -12.38 21.54 18.69
CA LEU A 563 -13.02 22.59 19.47
C LEU A 563 -14.18 23.11 18.62
N PRO A 564 -15.44 22.99 19.06
CA PRO A 564 -16.55 23.60 18.35
C PRO A 564 -16.54 25.11 18.64
N SER A 565 -15.88 25.88 17.78
CA SER A 565 -16.18 27.31 17.64
C SER A 565 -17.56 27.47 17.01
N GLN A 566 -18.57 27.28 17.88
CA GLN A 566 -19.75 28.13 17.93
C GLN A 566 -19.36 29.62 17.72
N VAL A 567 -20.15 30.50 17.08
CA VAL A 567 -21.47 30.36 16.44
C VAL A 567 -21.75 31.65 15.61
N PHE A 568 -22.85 31.69 14.84
CA PHE A 568 -23.50 32.89 14.23
C PHE A 568 -22.71 33.85 13.31
N HIS A 569 -23.29 34.09 12.13
CA HIS A 569 -24.21 35.23 11.90
C HIS A 569 -25.17 34.86 10.75
N GLY A 570 -26.43 35.28 10.70
CA GLY A 570 -27.33 35.94 11.67
C GLY A 570 -28.79 35.62 11.25
N GLN A 571 -29.86 36.02 11.93
CA GLN A 571 -30.09 36.96 13.05
C GLN A 571 -31.06 36.29 14.07
N GLY A 572 -31.17 36.70 15.34
CA GLY A 572 -30.46 37.77 16.06
C GLY A 572 -30.87 37.85 17.55
N ASP A 573 -30.30 38.87 18.21
CA ASP A 573 -30.65 39.51 19.49
C ASP A 573 -30.38 38.86 20.88
N GLU A 574 -29.73 39.71 21.69
CA GLU A 574 -29.62 39.86 23.16
C GLU A 574 -28.72 38.97 24.08
N ALA A 575 -28.10 39.70 25.03
CA ALA A 575 -27.61 39.35 26.37
C ALA A 575 -26.16 38.82 26.63
N HIS A 576 -25.29 39.79 26.97
CA HIS A 576 -24.38 39.85 28.15
C HIS A 576 -23.04 39.05 28.28
N GLU A 577 -21.99 39.86 28.51
CA GLU A 577 -20.89 39.74 29.50
C GLU A 577 -19.82 38.61 29.49
N SER A 578 -18.75 38.88 28.74
CA SER A 578 -17.43 39.28 29.27
C SER A 578 -16.43 38.29 29.95
N VAL A 579 -15.14 38.60 29.72
CA VAL A 579 -13.92 38.19 30.43
C VAL A 579 -13.58 36.67 30.44
N GLU A 580 -12.70 36.29 29.52
CA GLU A 580 -11.90 35.07 29.67
C GLU A 580 -10.92 35.18 30.86
N SER A 581 -10.75 34.09 31.60
CA SER A 581 -9.53 33.90 32.40
C SER A 581 -8.95 32.49 32.28
N ARG A 582 -7.85 32.39 31.52
CA ARG A 582 -6.71 31.48 31.72
C ARG A 582 -6.90 29.95 31.66
N LEU A 583 -5.97 29.34 30.91
CA LEU A 583 -5.48 27.94 30.98
C LEU A 583 -6.43 26.86 30.44
N SER A 584 -5.95 25.76 29.84
CA SER A 584 -4.62 25.46 29.26
C SER A 584 -4.71 24.17 28.44
N THR A 585 -4.33 24.18 27.15
CA THR A 585 -4.16 22.95 26.36
C THR A 585 -3.05 23.10 25.31
N ASP A 586 -2.27 22.05 24.99
CA ASP A 586 -1.29 21.42 25.89
C ASP A 586 0.00 21.13 25.08
N HIS A 587 1.18 21.18 25.70
CA HIS A 587 2.49 21.20 25.03
C HIS A 587 2.94 19.86 24.38
N ARG A 588 2.07 18.85 24.30
CA ARG A 588 2.48 17.43 24.10
C ARG A 588 2.92 17.03 22.69
N VAL A 589 2.72 17.86 21.67
CA VAL A 589 2.95 17.47 20.27
C VAL A 589 4.42 17.60 19.84
N ILE A 590 5.08 18.71 20.18
CA ILE A 590 6.42 19.06 19.66
C ILE A 590 7.51 18.11 20.16
N ALA A 591 7.48 17.77 21.45
CA ALA A 591 8.52 17.02 22.15
C ALA A 591 8.79 15.62 21.58
N SER A 592 8.01 15.18 20.58
CA SER A 592 8.01 13.89 19.92
C SER A 592 8.87 13.80 18.62
N LYS A 593 9.49 14.90 18.15
CA LYS A 593 10.42 14.87 16.99
C LYS A 593 11.87 14.58 17.34
N ASP A 594 12.70 15.57 17.69
CA ASP A 594 14.16 15.57 17.95
C ASP A 594 14.88 14.23 18.23
N ARG A 595 14.47 13.49 19.28
CA ARG A 595 15.10 12.20 19.62
C ARG A 595 14.99 11.13 18.52
N TRP A 596 14.13 11.35 17.51
CA TRP A 596 14.08 10.60 16.24
C TRP A 596 15.41 10.59 15.53
N ILE A 597 15.93 11.80 15.47
CA ILE A 597 17.12 12.15 14.77
C ILE A 597 18.28 11.59 15.57
N LEU A 598 18.31 11.79 16.90
CA LEU A 598 19.33 11.23 17.81
C LEU A 598 19.51 9.71 17.69
N LEU A 599 18.45 8.90 17.55
CA LEU A 599 18.64 7.47 17.26
C LEU A 599 19.21 7.28 15.86
N LEU A 600 18.70 7.98 14.84
CA LEU A 600 19.24 7.92 13.48
C LEU A 600 20.74 8.27 13.43
N ILE A 601 21.19 9.28 14.18
CA ILE A 601 22.62 9.58 14.43
C ILE A 601 23.33 8.30 14.81
N MET A 602 22.85 7.66 15.87
CA MET A 602 23.54 6.55 16.49
C MET A 602 23.39 5.27 15.65
N LEU A 603 22.34 5.13 14.82
CA LEU A 603 22.19 4.10 13.80
C LEU A 603 23.28 4.25 12.76
N ILE A 604 23.48 5.48 12.28
CA ILE A 604 24.48 5.85 11.27
C ILE A 604 25.90 5.69 11.86
N ARG A 605 26.23 6.33 13.00
CA ARG A 605 27.51 6.17 13.75
C ARG A 605 27.88 4.71 13.95
N GLN A 606 26.91 3.88 14.34
CA GLN A 606 27.19 2.48 14.59
C GLN A 606 27.18 1.62 13.31
N ASN A 607 26.79 2.13 12.14
CA ASN A 607 26.83 1.40 10.87
C ASN A 607 27.95 1.90 9.89
N PRO A 608 29.23 1.55 10.10
CA PRO A 608 30.28 1.77 9.09
C PRO A 608 30.03 0.99 7.78
N GLY A 609 29.13 0.01 7.79
CA GLY A 609 28.69 -0.75 6.62
C GLY A 609 27.38 -0.29 5.96
N LEU A 610 26.72 0.75 6.48
CA LEU A 610 25.52 1.34 5.86
C LEU A 610 25.92 2.20 4.69
N ARG A 611 25.28 1.93 3.55
CA ARG A 611 25.52 2.65 2.30
C ARG A 611 24.29 3.39 1.81
N LYS A 612 23.09 2.82 1.89
CA LYS A 612 21.82 3.50 1.57
C LYS A 612 20.95 3.69 2.81
N LEU A 613 20.53 4.92 3.05
CA LEU A 613 19.53 5.32 4.03
C LEU A 613 18.39 6.00 3.28
N CYS A 614 17.15 5.69 3.62
CA CYS A 614 15.94 6.28 3.03
C CYS A 614 14.95 6.56 4.15
N LEU A 615 14.47 7.80 4.20
CA LEU A 615 13.54 8.35 5.15
C LEU A 615 12.43 9.00 4.33
N THR A 616 11.18 8.59 4.52
CA THR A 616 10.02 9.18 3.87
C THR A 616 9.04 9.49 4.99
N MET A 617 9.13 10.72 5.51
CA MET A 617 8.61 11.08 6.83
C MET A 617 8.10 12.53 6.88
N ASP A 618 6.78 12.69 6.97
CA ASP A 618 6.06 13.95 7.10
C ASP A 618 6.52 14.76 8.34
N ARG A 619 7.00 15.98 8.09
CA ARG A 619 7.47 16.93 9.13
C ARG A 619 8.70 16.45 9.96
N PHE A 620 9.56 15.56 9.46
CA PHE A 620 10.81 15.13 10.13
C PHE A 620 11.88 16.26 10.20
N GLU A 621 12.64 16.45 11.29
CA GLU A 621 13.49 17.66 11.51
C GLU A 621 14.93 17.41 12.02
N PRO A 622 15.98 17.35 11.17
CA PRO A 622 17.33 16.92 11.58
C PRO A 622 18.26 18.01 12.16
N THR A 623 19.07 17.60 13.15
CA THR A 623 19.91 18.42 14.05
C THR A 623 21.36 18.57 13.58
N ILE A 624 22.09 19.58 14.09
CA ILE A 624 23.55 19.75 13.91
C ILE A 624 24.28 18.40 14.01
N GLU A 625 24.19 17.75 15.18
CA GLU A 625 24.97 16.54 15.49
C GLU A 625 24.65 15.34 14.58
N PHE A 626 23.44 15.29 13.99
CA PHE A 626 23.06 14.26 13.02
C PHE A 626 23.78 14.41 11.71
N TRP A 627 23.98 15.66 11.32
CA TRP A 627 24.72 15.98 10.14
C TRP A 627 26.24 15.89 10.38
N GLU A 628 26.76 16.38 11.52
CA GLU A 628 28.15 16.14 11.96
C GLU A 628 28.52 14.65 11.96
N THR A 629 27.52 13.79 12.19
CA THR A 629 27.67 12.34 12.20
C THR A 629 27.76 11.70 10.82
N ILE A 630 27.08 12.29 9.84
CA ILE A 630 27.22 11.90 8.44
C ILE A 630 28.51 12.52 7.87
N SER A 631 29.00 13.63 8.46
CA SER A 631 30.21 14.36 8.05
C SER A 631 31.53 13.81 8.58
N ALA A 632 31.54 13.22 9.77
CA ALA A 632 32.78 13.08 10.54
C ALA A 632 33.89 12.33 9.76
N ASP A 633 35.09 12.91 9.73
CA ASP A 633 36.20 12.36 8.97
C ASP A 633 36.88 11.22 9.77
N PRO A 634 37.12 10.02 9.19
CA PRO A 634 37.60 8.84 9.93
C PRO A 634 39.00 8.90 10.57
N VAL A 635 39.67 10.06 10.61
CA VAL A 635 41.10 10.20 10.92
C VAL A 635 41.38 10.88 12.27
N SER A 636 40.61 11.90 12.65
CA SER A 636 40.92 12.76 13.80
C SER A 636 40.38 12.27 15.15
N SER A 637 39.47 11.27 15.15
CA SER A 637 38.92 10.68 16.38
C SER A 637 39.14 9.17 16.44
N TYR A 638 39.34 8.64 17.64
CA TYR A 638 39.64 7.22 17.89
C TYR A 638 38.43 6.26 17.71
N THR A 639 37.44 6.61 16.88
CA THR A 639 36.24 5.79 16.64
C THR A 639 35.88 5.69 15.16
N ALA A 640 35.51 4.48 14.70
CA ALA A 640 35.30 4.20 13.28
C ALA A 640 33.92 4.68 12.78
N ILE A 641 33.93 5.61 11.83
CA ILE A 641 32.74 6.38 11.41
C ILE A 641 31.98 5.75 10.21
N PRO A 642 30.65 5.95 10.10
CA PRO A 642 29.80 5.66 8.95
C PRO A 642 30.41 5.97 7.57
N ASN A 643 30.15 5.05 6.63
CA ASN A 643 30.46 5.21 5.21
C ASN A 643 29.14 5.23 4.41
N VAL A 644 28.19 6.06 4.88
CA VAL A 644 26.91 6.29 4.22
C VAL A 644 27.19 6.98 2.90
N ARG A 645 26.65 6.42 1.83
CA ARG A 645 26.94 6.79 0.45
C ARG A 645 25.70 7.18 -0.32
N HIS A 646 24.52 6.99 0.25
CA HIS A 646 23.25 7.32 -0.33
C HIS A 646 22.33 7.68 0.81
N LEU A 647 21.97 8.95 0.90
CA LEU A 647 20.92 9.45 1.79
C LEU A 647 19.69 9.78 0.94
N GLU A 648 18.51 9.49 1.48
CA GLU A 648 17.23 9.83 0.90
C GLU A 648 16.31 10.26 2.04
N CYS A 649 15.70 11.43 1.89
CA CYS A 649 14.84 12.12 2.85
C CYS A 649 13.65 12.69 2.08
N VAL A 650 12.43 12.41 2.53
CA VAL A 650 11.19 12.93 1.95
C VAL A 650 10.33 13.55 3.06
N PHE A 651 9.70 14.69 2.78
CA PHE A 651 8.90 15.52 3.70
C PHE A 651 9.66 16.08 4.93
N THR A 652 10.97 16.24 4.81
CA THR A 652 11.90 16.61 5.90
C THR A 652 12.16 18.12 6.01
N ARG A 653 11.93 18.75 7.17
CA ARG A 653 12.26 20.15 7.47
C ARG A 653 13.68 20.31 8.05
N ILE A 654 14.40 21.39 7.74
CA ILE A 654 15.81 21.61 8.13
C ILE A 654 16.01 23.06 8.62
N PRO A 655 16.05 23.34 9.93
CA PRO A 655 16.04 24.69 10.49
C PRO A 655 17.44 25.33 10.59
N ARG A 656 17.49 26.66 10.76
CA ARG A 656 18.66 27.53 10.56
C ARG A 656 19.95 27.07 11.26
N PRO A 657 19.99 26.82 12.58
CA PRO A 657 21.24 26.45 13.26
C PRO A 657 21.81 25.10 12.79
N ASN A 658 20.99 24.23 12.20
CA ASN A 658 21.40 22.90 11.76
C ASN A 658 22.06 22.91 10.37
N ILE A 659 22.03 24.04 9.66
CA ILE A 659 22.53 24.19 8.30
C ILE A 659 24.02 23.87 8.21
N GLN A 660 24.88 24.45 9.06
CA GLN A 660 26.33 24.30 8.94
C GLN A 660 26.75 22.83 8.82
N ALA A 661 26.41 22.04 9.83
CA ALA A 661 26.71 20.62 9.84
C ALA A 661 25.96 19.87 8.72
N CYS A 662 24.73 20.27 8.33
CA CYS A 662 23.99 19.71 7.19
C CYS A 662 24.83 19.75 5.91
N LEU A 663 25.57 20.82 5.70
CA LEU A 663 26.49 20.97 4.59
C LEU A 663 27.72 20.06 4.80
N GLU A 664 28.32 20.07 6.00
CA GLU A 664 29.44 19.17 6.33
C GLU A 664 29.07 17.69 6.10
N ALA A 665 27.84 17.25 6.38
CA ALA A 665 27.38 15.88 6.13
C ALA A 665 27.57 15.45 4.67
N PHE A 666 27.39 16.39 3.75
CA PHE A 666 27.42 16.09 2.33
C PHE A 666 28.85 15.93 1.78
N THR A 667 29.89 16.25 2.58
CA THR A 667 31.32 15.94 2.29
C THR A 667 31.57 14.48 1.89
N HIS A 668 30.76 13.53 2.36
CA HIS A 668 31.10 12.11 2.37
C HIS A 668 30.09 11.18 1.66
N LEU A 669 28.90 11.68 1.32
CA LEU A 669 27.90 10.95 0.55
C LEU A 669 28.33 10.72 -0.91
N GLU A 670 27.80 9.69 -1.58
CA GLU A 670 27.86 9.50 -3.05
C GLU A 670 26.49 9.78 -3.73
N THR A 671 25.42 9.90 -2.94
CA THR A 671 24.06 10.23 -3.36
C THR A 671 23.32 10.90 -2.21
N LEU A 672 22.51 11.88 -2.52
CA LEU A 672 21.61 12.58 -1.61
C LEU A 672 20.27 12.75 -2.33
N VAL A 673 19.16 12.55 -1.62
CA VAL A 673 17.81 12.83 -2.11
C VAL A 673 17.08 13.57 -1.00
N LEU A 674 16.60 14.77 -1.28
CA LEU A 674 15.79 15.62 -0.42
C LEU A 674 14.54 15.99 -1.24
N GLN A 675 13.38 15.44 -0.88
CA GLN A 675 12.12 15.67 -1.60
C GLN A 675 11.02 16.17 -0.65
N HIS A 676 10.18 17.11 -1.08
CA HIS A 676 9.15 17.76 -0.25
C HIS A 676 9.73 18.36 1.06
N CYS A 677 11.01 18.72 1.07
CA CYS A 677 11.68 19.23 2.26
C CYS A 677 11.33 20.71 2.54
N THR A 678 11.49 21.16 3.78
CA THR A 678 11.25 22.57 4.18
C THR A 678 12.45 23.12 4.93
N PHE A 679 13.27 23.93 4.29
CA PHE A 679 14.39 24.58 4.97
C PHE A 679 13.91 25.81 5.76
N ASP A 680 14.81 26.38 6.56
CA ASP A 680 14.60 27.67 7.21
C ASP A 680 14.66 28.81 6.19
N PRO A 681 13.68 29.74 6.17
CA PRO A 681 13.70 30.88 5.25
C PRO A 681 14.96 31.75 5.35
N ASP A 682 15.49 31.94 6.56
CA ASP A 682 16.68 32.78 6.79
C ASP A 682 17.98 31.97 6.67
N PHE A 683 18.10 31.17 5.60
CA PHE A 683 19.29 30.35 5.36
C PHE A 683 20.55 31.24 5.19
N PRO A 684 21.59 31.12 6.03
CA PRO A 684 22.76 31.99 5.95
C PRO A 684 23.69 31.53 4.83
N LEU A 685 23.66 32.24 3.70
CA LEU A 685 24.49 32.01 2.52
C LEU A 685 26.00 32.05 2.84
N GLU A 686 26.42 32.81 3.85
CA GLU A 686 27.82 32.90 4.27
C GLU A 686 28.40 31.53 4.64
N LEU A 687 27.57 30.64 5.19
CA LEU A 687 27.97 29.29 5.59
C LEU A 687 28.33 28.40 4.39
N LEU A 688 27.65 28.57 3.26
CA LEU A 688 27.97 27.86 2.02
C LEU A 688 29.36 28.26 1.52
N HIS A 689 29.68 29.55 1.59
CA HIS A 689 30.97 30.10 1.17
C HIS A 689 32.12 29.76 2.14
N CYS A 690 31.82 29.58 3.44
CA CYS A 690 32.79 29.22 4.47
C CYS A 690 33.22 27.73 4.44
N HIS A 691 32.69 26.90 3.54
CA HIS A 691 32.92 25.47 3.53
C HIS A 691 33.70 24.94 2.32
N ARG A 692 34.51 23.90 2.57
CA ARG A 692 35.26 23.20 1.52
C ARG A 692 34.29 22.41 0.65
N ARG A 693 34.51 22.43 -0.68
CA ARG A 693 33.77 21.61 -1.64
C ARG A 693 33.77 20.13 -1.24
N TYR A 694 32.75 19.40 -1.70
CA TYR A 694 32.41 18.04 -1.29
C TYR A 694 32.65 17.03 -2.43
N PRO A 695 33.89 16.53 -2.61
CA PRO A 695 34.32 15.81 -3.82
C PRO A 695 33.95 14.31 -3.77
N ARG A 696 32.75 13.98 -3.31
CA ARG A 696 32.25 12.61 -3.23
C ARG A 696 30.81 12.46 -3.70
N LEU A 697 29.98 13.50 -3.58
CA LEU A 697 28.57 13.44 -3.93
C LEU A 697 28.37 13.33 -5.45
N ARG A 698 28.15 12.11 -5.95
CA ARG A 698 27.89 11.81 -7.36
C ARG A 698 26.41 11.95 -7.74
N SER A 699 25.49 12.09 -6.79
CA SER A 699 24.08 12.27 -7.10
C SER A 699 23.37 13.14 -6.07
N LEU A 700 22.48 14.01 -6.53
CA LEU A 700 21.67 14.88 -5.70
C LEU A 700 20.26 14.93 -6.28
N THR A 701 19.24 14.70 -5.46
CA THR A 701 17.86 15.09 -5.76
C THR A 701 17.44 16.18 -4.78
N LEU A 702 16.93 17.30 -5.29
CA LEU A 702 16.28 18.39 -4.55
C LEU A 702 14.86 18.57 -5.11
N ALA A 703 13.92 17.69 -4.78
CA ALA A 703 12.62 17.66 -5.46
C ALA A 703 11.50 18.33 -4.66
N THR A 704 10.94 19.44 -5.16
CA THR A 704 9.77 20.13 -4.60
C THR A 704 9.97 20.60 -3.16
N ASN A 705 11.18 21.09 -2.89
CA ASN A 705 11.56 21.62 -1.59
C ASN A 705 11.07 23.06 -1.42
N THR A 706 10.97 23.51 -0.17
CA THR A 706 10.45 24.80 0.27
C THR A 706 11.43 25.43 1.26
N GLY A 707 11.31 26.74 1.52
CA GLY A 707 12.14 27.45 2.51
C GLY A 707 13.57 27.76 2.08
N LEU A 708 14.06 27.23 0.95
CA LEU A 708 15.22 27.80 0.25
C LEU A 708 14.72 28.65 -0.91
N ASP A 709 15.24 29.87 -1.04
CA ASP A 709 15.13 30.60 -2.30
C ASP A 709 16.00 29.97 -3.39
N LEU A 710 15.84 30.44 -4.64
CA LEU A 710 16.56 29.87 -5.77
C LEU A 710 18.06 30.19 -5.78
N SER A 711 18.48 31.31 -5.19
CA SER A 711 19.89 31.66 -5.02
C SER A 711 20.60 30.64 -4.10
N THR A 712 20.00 30.38 -2.94
CA THR A 712 20.52 29.47 -1.94
C THR A 712 20.54 28.02 -2.43
N GLN A 713 19.56 27.60 -3.25
CA GLN A 713 19.58 26.29 -3.90
C GLN A 713 20.74 26.15 -4.90
N ILE A 714 21.09 27.22 -5.63
CA ILE A 714 22.23 27.25 -6.56
C ILE A 714 23.55 27.19 -5.78
N GLU A 715 23.75 28.04 -4.78
CA GLU A 715 24.96 28.04 -3.94
C GLU A 715 25.13 26.70 -3.18
N LEU A 716 24.05 26.05 -2.77
CA LEU A 716 24.08 24.70 -2.20
C LEU A 716 24.61 23.67 -3.22
N ILE A 717 24.09 23.68 -4.46
CA ILE A 717 24.54 22.75 -5.50
C ILE A 717 26.03 22.99 -5.84
N ARG A 718 26.51 24.24 -5.78
CA ARG A 718 27.92 24.64 -6.03
C ARG A 718 28.94 23.93 -5.15
N LEU A 719 28.53 23.41 -4.00
CA LEU A 719 29.43 22.67 -3.11
C LEU A 719 29.74 21.24 -3.60
N PHE A 720 29.09 20.72 -4.65
CA PHE A 720 29.24 19.34 -5.14
C PHE A 720 29.93 19.23 -6.51
N PRO A 721 31.26 19.46 -6.64
CA PRO A 721 31.91 19.47 -7.96
C PRO A 721 31.98 18.09 -8.64
N GLU A 722 31.86 17.00 -7.87
CA GLU A 722 31.92 15.62 -8.37
C GLU A 722 30.52 15.03 -8.70
N ILE A 723 29.49 15.86 -8.77
CA ILE A 723 28.12 15.42 -9.05
C ILE A 723 27.94 14.94 -10.49
N GLU A 724 27.50 13.70 -10.64
CA GLU A 724 27.19 13.04 -11.91
C GLU A 724 25.68 13.04 -12.22
N HIS A 725 24.82 12.98 -11.20
CA HIS A 725 23.38 12.81 -11.31
C HIS A 725 22.60 13.84 -10.48
N LEU A 726 22.35 15.02 -11.04
CA LEU A 726 21.49 16.04 -10.45
C LEU A 726 20.02 15.78 -10.80
N ALA A 727 19.13 16.01 -9.85
CA ALA A 727 17.70 16.06 -10.02
C ALA A 727 17.15 17.22 -9.19
N TRP A 728 16.38 18.12 -9.78
CA TRP A 728 15.94 19.34 -9.10
C TRP A 728 14.51 19.65 -9.51
N SER A 729 13.64 19.88 -8.53
CA SER A 729 12.30 20.40 -8.76
C SER A 729 12.07 21.64 -7.93
N ILE A 730 11.83 22.73 -8.63
CA ILE A 730 11.62 24.08 -8.13
C ILE A 730 10.12 24.25 -7.83
N MET A 731 9.81 24.86 -6.69
CA MET A 731 8.45 25.12 -6.24
C MET A 731 8.31 26.57 -5.78
N GLY A 732 7.12 27.15 -6.01
CA GLY A 732 6.81 28.54 -5.70
C GLY A 732 6.69 29.41 -6.96
N THR A 733 6.66 30.72 -6.76
CA THR A 733 6.51 31.75 -7.80
C THR A 733 7.82 32.44 -8.18
N GLN A 734 8.95 32.02 -7.60
CA GLN A 734 10.26 32.56 -7.95
C GLN A 734 10.70 32.06 -9.33
N HIS A 735 11.35 32.92 -10.11
CA HIS A 735 12.00 32.56 -11.38
C HIS A 735 13.44 32.09 -11.11
N LEU A 736 13.92 31.10 -11.87
CA LEU A 736 15.28 30.58 -11.73
C LEU A 736 16.32 31.65 -12.07
N LEU A 737 17.32 31.82 -11.19
CA LEU A 737 18.52 32.63 -11.42
C LEU A 737 19.45 31.91 -12.39
N VAL A 738 19.07 31.95 -13.67
CA VAL A 738 19.62 31.05 -14.69
C VAL A 738 21.07 31.36 -15.00
N SER A 739 21.49 32.62 -15.01
CA SER A 739 22.89 32.98 -15.23
C SER A 739 23.81 32.29 -14.23
N ASP A 740 23.41 32.24 -12.96
CA ASP A 740 24.20 31.76 -11.85
C ASP A 740 24.19 30.22 -11.79
N PHE A 741 23.04 29.60 -12.11
CA PHE A 741 22.96 28.15 -12.32
C PHE A 741 23.77 27.71 -13.55
N CYS A 742 23.82 28.51 -14.62
CA CYS A 742 24.65 28.25 -15.80
C CYS A 742 26.15 28.39 -15.53
N ALA A 743 26.56 29.36 -14.71
CA ALA A 743 27.94 29.51 -14.26
C ALA A 743 28.36 28.32 -13.38
N LEU A 744 27.52 27.95 -12.41
CA LEU A 744 27.68 26.75 -11.58
C LEU A 744 27.92 25.47 -12.41
N LEU A 745 27.06 25.20 -13.39
CA LEU A 745 27.13 23.96 -14.18
C LEU A 745 28.39 23.88 -15.06
N THR A 746 28.92 25.03 -15.53
CA THR A 746 30.17 25.08 -16.30
C THR A 746 31.41 24.99 -15.42
N GLN A 747 31.45 25.76 -14.34
CA GLN A 747 32.67 26.03 -13.57
C GLN A 747 32.88 25.04 -12.42
N ASP A 748 31.80 24.65 -11.74
CA ASP A 748 31.88 23.89 -10.49
C ASP A 748 31.38 22.46 -10.67
N CYS A 749 30.15 22.28 -11.16
CA CYS A 749 29.49 20.97 -11.31
C CYS A 749 29.70 20.35 -12.71
N CYS A 750 30.88 20.54 -13.29
CA CYS A 750 31.24 20.12 -14.66
C CYS A 750 31.19 18.60 -14.92
N LYS A 751 30.91 17.77 -13.90
CA LYS A 751 30.81 16.31 -14.00
C LYS A 751 29.39 15.77 -14.19
N ILE A 752 28.37 16.65 -14.25
CA ILE A 752 26.98 16.24 -14.44
C ILE A 752 26.82 15.52 -15.77
N GLN A 753 26.47 14.24 -15.68
CA GLN A 753 26.13 13.36 -16.79
C GLN A 753 24.66 12.94 -16.77
N SER A 754 23.86 13.43 -15.84
CA SER A 754 22.45 13.09 -15.71
C SER A 754 21.73 14.21 -15.00
N LEU A 755 20.71 14.78 -15.65
CA LEU A 755 19.93 15.90 -15.12
C LEU A 755 18.43 15.55 -15.11
N VAL A 756 17.77 15.70 -13.97
CA VAL A 756 16.31 15.82 -13.87
C VAL A 756 15.99 17.27 -13.53
N LEU A 757 15.07 17.90 -14.25
CA LEU A 757 14.51 19.21 -13.91
C LEU A 757 12.98 19.13 -13.78
N SER A 758 12.39 20.03 -12.98
CA SER A 758 10.94 20.09 -12.76
C SER A 758 10.54 21.42 -12.11
N ASP A 759 10.38 22.46 -12.91
CA ASP A 759 10.08 23.84 -12.47
C ASP A 759 8.80 24.31 -13.17
N ARG A 760 7.95 25.07 -12.48
CA ARG A 760 6.72 25.64 -13.06
C ARG A 760 6.93 27.01 -13.71
N ASN A 761 8.12 27.62 -13.56
CA ASN A 761 8.45 28.98 -14.00
C ASN A 761 9.69 29.06 -14.93
N LEU A 762 10.30 27.93 -15.30
CA LEU A 762 11.48 27.88 -16.18
C LEU A 762 11.12 28.21 -17.63
N GLU A 763 11.87 29.09 -18.28
CA GLU A 763 11.59 29.47 -19.68
C GLU A 763 12.52 28.75 -20.67
N ALA A 764 12.21 28.85 -21.96
CA ALA A 764 12.95 28.12 -22.99
C ALA A 764 14.40 28.62 -23.19
N PRO A 765 14.67 29.93 -23.39
CA PRO A 765 16.04 30.44 -23.46
C PRO A 765 16.82 30.17 -22.17
N HIS A 766 16.10 30.04 -21.05
CA HIS A 766 16.68 29.70 -19.76
C HIS A 766 17.14 28.23 -19.69
N LEU A 767 16.30 27.28 -20.09
CA LEU A 767 16.69 25.86 -20.23
C LEU A 767 17.81 25.67 -21.29
N ALA A 768 17.82 26.48 -22.35
CA ALA A 768 18.84 26.46 -23.39
C ALA A 768 20.24 26.79 -22.84
N ARG A 769 20.36 27.85 -22.03
CA ARG A 769 21.63 28.23 -21.39
C ARG A 769 22.10 27.13 -20.44
N ILE A 770 21.19 26.54 -19.65
CA ILE A 770 21.47 25.46 -18.68
C ILE A 770 22.07 24.23 -19.36
N LEU A 771 21.48 23.78 -20.45
CA LEU A 771 21.93 22.59 -21.18
C LEU A 771 23.23 22.86 -21.98
N ASN A 772 23.46 24.11 -22.39
CA ASN A 772 24.75 24.55 -22.94
C ASN A 772 25.87 24.61 -21.88
N SER A 773 25.52 24.75 -20.61
CA SER A 773 26.48 24.87 -19.51
C SER A 773 26.97 23.53 -18.94
N ILE A 774 26.18 22.46 -19.05
CA ILE A 774 26.67 21.10 -18.77
C ILE A 774 27.61 20.69 -19.92
N PRO A 775 28.77 20.05 -19.66
CA PRO A 775 29.69 19.65 -20.72
C PRO A 775 29.52 18.20 -21.22
N ARG A 776 28.86 17.29 -20.47
CA ARG A 776 28.78 15.85 -20.83
C ARG A 776 27.48 15.14 -20.40
N LEU A 777 26.32 15.60 -20.85
CA LEU A 777 25.02 15.02 -20.44
C LEU A 777 24.77 13.65 -21.10
N THR A 778 24.60 12.59 -20.29
CA THR A 778 24.27 11.21 -20.74
C THR A 778 22.82 10.80 -20.47
N ARG A 779 22.12 11.49 -19.57
CA ARG A 779 20.67 11.28 -19.32
C ARG A 779 19.97 12.58 -19.03
N PHE A 780 18.72 12.73 -19.46
CA PHE A 780 17.99 13.97 -19.27
C PHE A 780 16.49 13.74 -19.06
N PHE A 781 15.96 14.28 -17.97
CA PHE A 781 14.56 14.13 -17.58
C PHE A 781 13.98 15.54 -17.32
N LEU A 782 12.80 15.86 -17.85
CA LEU A 782 12.10 17.12 -17.55
C LEU A 782 10.63 16.83 -17.23
N ARG A 783 10.19 17.10 -15.99
CA ARG A 783 8.80 16.91 -15.54
C ARG A 783 8.14 18.28 -15.38
N LEU A 784 7.12 18.60 -16.18
CA LEU A 784 6.44 19.90 -16.14
C LEU A 784 4.94 19.72 -16.06
N ASP A 785 4.34 20.10 -14.94
CA ASP A 785 2.88 20.05 -14.75
C ASP A 785 2.14 21.19 -15.48
N THR A 786 2.84 22.28 -15.82
CA THR A 786 2.21 23.57 -16.17
C THR A 786 2.75 24.26 -17.42
N LEU A 787 4.04 24.12 -17.74
CA LEU A 787 4.67 24.97 -18.75
C LEU A 787 4.49 24.48 -20.18
N SER A 788 4.39 25.46 -21.08
CA SER A 788 4.11 25.22 -22.48
C SER A 788 5.31 25.48 -23.41
N SER A 789 5.48 24.60 -24.39
CA SER A 789 6.36 24.76 -25.55
C SER A 789 7.87 24.90 -25.34
N MET A 790 8.43 24.80 -24.13
CA MET A 790 9.88 25.00 -23.90
C MET A 790 10.80 24.19 -24.80
N PHE A 791 10.47 22.92 -25.09
CA PHE A 791 11.27 22.07 -25.97
C PHE A 791 11.18 22.41 -27.45
N ASN A 792 10.27 23.30 -27.82
CA ASN A 792 9.98 23.69 -29.19
C ASN A 792 10.87 24.86 -29.64
N ASP A 793 11.58 25.44 -28.68
CA ASP A 793 12.54 26.52 -28.82
C ASP A 793 13.85 26.03 -29.46
N PRO A 794 14.38 26.74 -30.47
CA PRO A 794 15.55 26.29 -31.22
C PRO A 794 16.83 26.32 -30.37
N ASP A 795 16.94 27.22 -29.38
CA ASP A 795 18.14 27.33 -28.56
C ASP A 795 18.21 26.18 -27.54
N VAL A 796 17.06 25.73 -27.01
CA VAL A 796 16.99 24.52 -26.15
C VAL A 796 17.47 23.29 -26.92
N MET A 797 17.06 23.16 -28.18
CA MET A 797 17.50 22.05 -29.02
C MET A 797 18.95 22.18 -29.45
N GLN A 798 19.42 23.38 -29.82
CA GLN A 798 20.83 23.64 -30.11
C GLN A 798 21.74 23.36 -28.91
N ALA A 799 21.26 23.58 -27.69
CA ALA A 799 21.94 23.19 -26.46
C ALA A 799 22.03 21.66 -26.31
N LEU A 800 20.91 20.94 -26.49
CA LEU A 800 20.87 19.48 -26.40
C LEU A 800 21.73 18.80 -27.47
N ARG A 801 21.79 19.36 -28.70
CA ARG A 801 22.60 18.82 -29.81
C ARG A 801 24.06 18.56 -29.42
N ARG A 802 24.64 19.37 -28.53
CA ARG A 802 26.01 19.22 -28.02
C ARG A 802 26.23 17.94 -27.20
N HIS A 803 25.17 17.38 -26.64
CA HIS A 803 25.20 16.16 -25.80
C HIS A 803 24.75 14.90 -26.53
N PHE A 804 24.23 15.02 -27.74
CA PHE A 804 23.61 13.91 -28.47
C PHE A 804 24.48 12.64 -28.55
N ALA A 805 25.77 12.78 -28.83
CA ALA A 805 26.72 11.65 -28.87
C ALA A 805 26.84 10.87 -27.55
N LEU A 806 26.44 11.47 -26.41
CA LEU A 806 26.54 10.91 -25.07
C LEU A 806 25.19 10.50 -24.47
N LEU A 807 24.05 10.98 -24.98
CA LEU A 807 22.72 10.71 -24.42
C LEU A 807 22.30 9.24 -24.57
N THR A 808 21.75 8.68 -23.48
CA THR A 808 21.37 7.26 -23.31
C THR A 808 19.95 7.05 -22.78
N ASP A 809 19.42 7.97 -21.98
CA ASP A 809 18.05 7.93 -21.44
C ASP A 809 17.48 9.36 -21.43
N VAL A 810 16.35 9.58 -22.12
CA VAL A 810 15.69 10.89 -22.21
C VAL A 810 14.20 10.74 -21.89
N GLU A 811 13.68 11.56 -20.97
CA GLU A 811 12.28 11.53 -20.52
C GLU A 811 11.67 12.92 -20.39
N PHE A 812 10.63 13.19 -21.16
CA PHE A 812 9.75 14.33 -20.97
C PHE A 812 8.46 13.84 -20.30
N GLY A 813 8.20 14.37 -19.09
CA GLY A 813 7.06 14.04 -18.24
C GLY A 813 5.71 14.47 -18.83
N GLN A 814 4.70 14.61 -17.97
CA GLN A 814 3.33 14.99 -18.36
C GLN A 814 3.19 16.48 -18.76
N VAL A 815 3.98 16.91 -19.74
CA VAL A 815 3.96 18.25 -20.33
C VAL A 815 2.55 18.52 -20.88
N ARG A 816 1.82 19.46 -20.27
CA ARG A 816 0.45 19.87 -20.68
C ARG A 816 0.36 20.47 -22.08
N SER A 817 1.48 20.82 -22.69
CA SER A 817 1.55 21.37 -24.05
C SER A 817 2.04 20.35 -25.07
N SER A 818 1.94 20.72 -26.35
CA SER A 818 2.61 19.97 -27.38
C SER A 818 4.12 20.21 -27.38
N ILE A 819 4.87 19.11 -27.43
CA ILE A 819 6.28 19.10 -27.85
C ILE A 819 6.24 19.09 -29.38
N ARG A 820 6.97 19.96 -30.07
CA ARG A 820 7.07 19.92 -31.54
C ARG A 820 7.70 18.59 -31.92
N CYS A 821 7.09 17.85 -32.85
CA CYS A 821 7.61 16.53 -33.21
C CYS A 821 9.06 16.58 -33.77
N GLY A 822 9.48 17.73 -34.35
CA GLY A 822 10.88 18.01 -34.73
C GLY A 822 11.89 17.85 -33.59
N THR A 823 11.58 18.34 -32.38
CA THR A 823 12.39 18.17 -31.16
C THR A 823 12.73 16.70 -30.90
N VAL A 824 11.72 15.82 -30.99
CA VAL A 824 11.90 14.37 -30.77
C VAL A 824 12.68 13.73 -31.92
N LEU A 825 12.43 14.14 -33.16
CA LEU A 825 13.15 13.60 -34.31
C LEU A 825 14.62 14.02 -34.35
N GLU A 826 14.97 15.22 -33.88
CA GLU A 826 16.36 15.63 -33.70
C GLU A 826 17.09 14.75 -32.70
N LEU A 827 16.45 14.38 -31.58
CA LEU A 827 17.04 13.44 -30.62
C LEU A 827 17.25 12.05 -31.23
N LEU A 828 16.32 11.55 -32.06
CA LEU A 828 16.42 10.23 -32.73
C LEU A 828 17.45 10.21 -33.87
N ARG A 829 17.58 11.30 -34.64
CA ARG A 829 18.65 11.51 -35.64
C ARG A 829 19.99 11.91 -35.05
N GLY A 830 20.00 12.40 -33.82
CA GLY A 830 21.16 12.95 -33.18
C GLY A 830 21.90 11.97 -32.27
N CYS A 831 21.18 11.18 -31.47
CA CYS A 831 21.74 10.50 -30.30
C CYS A 831 22.04 9.00 -30.56
N PRO A 832 23.23 8.61 -31.04
CA PRO A 832 23.51 7.22 -31.41
C PRO A 832 23.42 6.23 -30.23
N ASN A 833 23.72 6.71 -29.03
CA ASN A 833 23.75 5.91 -27.80
C ASN A 833 22.41 5.85 -27.05
N LEU A 834 21.34 6.46 -27.58
CA LEU A 834 20.05 6.57 -26.92
C LEU A 834 19.38 5.18 -26.81
N GLN A 835 19.15 4.71 -25.59
CA GLN A 835 18.53 3.41 -25.27
C GLN A 835 17.08 3.55 -24.81
N ARG A 836 16.69 4.73 -24.31
CA ARG A 836 15.32 5.05 -23.90
C ARG A 836 14.97 6.48 -24.27
N LEU A 837 13.80 6.64 -24.89
CA LEU A 837 13.16 7.93 -25.13
C LEU A 837 11.70 7.86 -24.66
N VAL A 838 11.30 8.82 -23.83
CA VAL A 838 9.95 8.97 -23.30
C VAL A 838 9.51 10.42 -23.50
N ALA A 839 8.30 10.64 -24.02
CA ALA A 839 7.70 11.95 -24.22
C ALA A 839 6.18 11.85 -24.06
N TYR A 840 5.67 12.20 -22.88
CA TYR A 840 4.21 12.22 -22.62
C TYR A 840 3.52 13.54 -23.03
N GLY A 841 4.25 14.48 -23.64
CA GLY A 841 3.67 15.64 -24.31
C GLY A 841 3.14 15.29 -25.70
N ARG A 842 2.09 15.97 -26.15
CA ARG A 842 1.51 15.80 -27.51
C ARG A 842 2.55 16.13 -28.59
N LEU A 843 2.95 15.20 -29.45
CA LEU A 843 3.87 15.47 -30.56
C LEU A 843 3.17 16.14 -31.74
N ASP A 844 2.77 17.39 -31.56
CA ASP A 844 2.08 18.21 -32.57
C ASP A 844 2.93 18.35 -33.84
N CYS A 845 2.47 17.67 -34.89
CA CYS A 845 3.05 17.67 -36.22
C CYS A 845 2.42 18.74 -37.14
N SER A 846 1.46 19.53 -36.64
CA SER A 846 0.60 20.43 -37.44
C SER A 846 0.83 21.93 -37.18
N ARG A 847 1.25 22.33 -35.98
CA ARG A 847 1.43 23.76 -35.61
C ARG A 847 2.88 24.24 -35.69
N GLN A 848 3.28 24.74 -36.87
CA GLN A 848 4.54 25.52 -37.03
C GLN A 848 4.35 26.97 -37.50
N ALA A 849 3.26 27.32 -38.21
CA ALA A 849 3.18 28.59 -38.94
C ALA A 849 2.93 29.87 -38.10
N PHE A 850 2.30 29.77 -36.92
CA PHE A 850 1.62 30.92 -36.29
C PHE A 850 2.42 31.77 -35.29
N TYR A 851 3.68 31.42 -35.00
CA TYR A 851 4.58 32.26 -34.18
C TYR A 851 5.68 32.89 -35.05
N ARG A 852 5.28 33.86 -35.88
CA ARG A 852 6.19 34.93 -36.33
C ARG A 852 6.13 36.08 -35.31
N ALA A 853 7.20 36.87 -35.24
CA ALA A 853 7.42 37.83 -34.15
C ALA A 853 6.25 38.80 -33.94
N GLY A 854 5.86 38.99 -32.68
CA GLY A 854 4.93 40.05 -32.29
C GLY A 854 5.56 41.42 -32.51
N THR A 855 4.79 42.35 -33.09
CA THR A 855 5.21 43.73 -33.33
C THR A 855 5.50 44.46 -32.01
N LEU A 856 6.70 45.02 -31.88
CA LEU A 856 7.05 45.94 -30.78
C LEU A 856 6.23 47.24 -30.90
N THR A 857 5.22 47.40 -30.05
CA THR A 857 4.53 48.67 -29.84
C THR A 857 5.18 49.44 -28.70
N GLY A 858 6.27 50.15 -29.00
CA GLY A 858 6.97 51.05 -28.07
C GLY A 858 7.60 52.21 -28.85
N THR A 859 7.21 53.43 -28.51
CA THR A 859 7.60 54.68 -29.22
C THR A 859 9.04 55.13 -28.91
N PRO A 860 9.64 55.99 -29.77
CA PRO A 860 11.10 56.06 -29.89
C PRO A 860 11.78 57.01 -28.90
N VAL A 861 13.04 56.70 -28.58
CA VAL A 861 14.07 57.67 -28.19
C VAL A 861 15.25 57.48 -29.14
N ALA A 862 15.74 58.57 -29.74
CA ALA A 862 16.77 58.51 -30.76
C ALA A 862 18.17 58.86 -30.20
N ALA A 863 19.14 57.97 -30.43
CA ALA A 863 20.56 58.28 -30.46
C ALA A 863 21.26 57.21 -31.32
N ALA A 864 22.09 57.61 -32.28
CA ALA A 864 22.73 56.68 -33.22
C ALA A 864 24.25 56.83 -33.21
N ALA A 865 24.99 55.71 -33.29
CA ALA A 865 26.34 55.65 -33.85
C ALA A 865 26.77 54.19 -34.15
N ALA A 866 27.59 54.02 -35.19
CA ALA A 866 28.53 52.91 -35.41
C ALA A 866 28.00 51.45 -35.34
N VAL A 867 27.35 50.98 -36.41
CA VAL A 867 27.27 49.55 -36.75
C VAL A 867 28.42 49.19 -37.71
N THR A 868 29.10 48.07 -37.47
CA THR A 868 29.99 47.43 -38.47
C THR A 868 29.26 46.28 -39.18
N PRO A 869 29.37 46.15 -40.52
CA PRO A 869 28.67 45.10 -41.27
C PRO A 869 29.47 43.78 -41.21
N GLY A 870 28.91 42.72 -40.61
CA GLY A 870 29.70 41.51 -40.34
C GLY A 870 28.99 40.23 -39.91
N SER A 871 27.68 40.06 -40.14
CA SER A 871 27.02 38.76 -39.92
C SER A 871 25.84 38.52 -40.87
N ALA A 872 25.76 37.32 -41.44
CA ALA A 872 24.64 36.88 -42.26
C ALA A 872 23.60 36.17 -41.38
N SER A 873 22.35 36.62 -41.41
CA SER A 873 21.26 35.97 -40.66
C SER A 873 20.90 34.60 -41.29
N PRO A 874 20.70 33.55 -40.49
CA PRO A 874 20.31 32.23 -41.00
C PRO A 874 18.87 32.26 -41.53
N SER A 875 18.66 31.72 -42.74
CA SER A 875 17.34 31.55 -43.35
C SER A 875 16.51 30.50 -42.62
N ALA A 876 15.27 30.83 -42.24
CA ALA A 876 14.38 29.92 -41.52
C ALA A 876 13.94 28.72 -42.37
N ILE A 877 14.07 27.51 -41.82
CA ILE A 877 13.85 26.22 -42.50
C ILE A 877 12.40 25.74 -42.30
N SER A 878 11.82 25.08 -43.32
CA SER A 878 10.49 24.45 -43.26
C SER A 878 10.50 23.15 -42.44
N GLY A 879 10.43 23.27 -41.12
CA GLY A 879 10.56 22.20 -40.13
C GLY A 879 9.53 21.05 -40.16
N LEU A 880 8.71 20.94 -41.21
CA LEU A 880 7.75 19.84 -41.43
C LEU A 880 8.30 18.84 -42.46
N ASP A 881 8.84 19.31 -43.60
CA ASP A 881 9.66 18.48 -44.50
C ASP A 881 10.88 17.95 -43.77
N ASP A 882 11.49 18.77 -42.91
CA ASP A 882 12.63 18.38 -42.10
C ASP A 882 12.32 17.19 -41.18
N LEU A 883 11.05 17.00 -40.82
CA LEU A 883 10.57 15.87 -40.03
C LEU A 883 10.54 14.56 -40.83
N PHE A 884 10.54 14.63 -42.17
CA PHE A 884 10.51 13.48 -43.06
C PHE A 884 11.61 13.50 -44.13
N ASN A 885 12.63 14.35 -43.96
CA ASN A 885 13.92 14.26 -44.61
C ASN A 885 14.58 12.90 -44.30
N ASP A 886 15.17 12.26 -45.31
CA ASP A 886 15.63 10.86 -45.23
C ASP A 886 16.80 10.63 -44.24
N THR A 887 17.40 11.71 -43.74
CA THR A 887 18.40 11.75 -42.65
C THR A 887 18.09 10.70 -41.59
N PRO A 888 18.90 9.64 -41.48
CA PRO A 888 18.53 8.43 -40.75
C PRO A 888 18.50 8.67 -39.24
N TRP A 889 17.62 7.95 -38.54
CA TRP A 889 17.72 7.83 -37.10
C TRP A 889 18.98 7.03 -36.74
N VAL A 890 19.83 7.63 -35.89
CA VAL A 890 21.14 7.06 -35.52
C VAL A 890 21.07 6.28 -34.21
N CYS A 891 20.01 6.45 -33.43
CA CYS A 891 19.75 5.79 -32.14
C CYS A 891 19.42 4.29 -32.27
N LEU A 892 20.17 3.53 -33.06
CA LEU A 892 19.86 2.13 -33.40
C LEU A 892 19.84 1.19 -32.16
N GLY A 893 20.45 1.62 -31.05
CA GLY A 893 20.40 0.95 -29.75
C GLY A 893 19.15 1.24 -28.90
N LEU A 894 18.16 1.95 -29.42
CA LEU A 894 16.94 2.32 -28.70
C LEU A 894 16.09 1.09 -28.37
N LYS A 895 15.87 0.85 -27.07
CA LYS A 895 15.10 -0.29 -26.53
C LYS A 895 13.69 0.10 -26.13
N ARG A 896 13.46 1.37 -25.79
CA ARG A 896 12.13 1.88 -25.40
C ARG A 896 11.86 3.23 -26.05
N LEU A 897 10.74 3.33 -26.76
CA LEU A 897 10.22 4.55 -27.35
C LEU A 897 8.79 4.73 -26.88
N HIS A 898 8.54 5.74 -26.04
CA HIS A 898 7.21 6.14 -25.61
C HIS A 898 6.98 7.58 -26.06
N VAL A 899 6.22 7.83 -27.12
CA VAL A 899 6.03 9.17 -27.69
C VAL A 899 4.59 9.37 -28.16
N ILE A 900 3.85 10.27 -27.52
CA ILE A 900 2.41 10.45 -27.83
C ILE A 900 2.26 11.21 -29.15
N MET A 901 1.93 10.51 -30.24
CA MET A 901 1.86 11.12 -31.58
C MET A 901 0.48 11.72 -31.87
N THR A 902 0.43 13.05 -32.05
CA THR A 902 -0.82 13.79 -32.31
C THR A 902 -0.65 14.80 -33.42
N GLY A 903 -1.67 15.00 -34.22
CA GLY A 903 -1.68 16.05 -35.24
C GLY A 903 -3.11 16.36 -35.66
N ASP A 904 -3.27 17.47 -36.38
CA ASP A 904 -4.48 17.70 -37.16
C ASP A 904 -4.79 16.45 -38.03
N PRO A 905 -6.00 15.85 -37.90
CA PRO A 905 -6.43 14.71 -38.70
C PRO A 905 -6.41 14.92 -40.21
N HIS A 906 -6.41 16.18 -40.68
CA HIS A 906 -6.56 16.52 -42.10
C HIS A 906 -5.23 16.72 -42.85
N SER A 907 -4.13 17.04 -42.16
CA SER A 907 -2.84 17.33 -42.80
C SER A 907 -1.79 16.22 -42.66
N VAL A 908 -1.53 15.74 -41.44
CA VAL A 908 -0.37 14.89 -41.16
C VAL A 908 -0.67 13.42 -41.44
N TRP A 909 -1.76 12.90 -40.87
CA TRP A 909 -2.04 11.46 -40.90
C TRP A 909 -2.66 10.97 -42.20
N GLN A 910 -3.22 11.86 -43.03
CA GLN A 910 -3.70 11.50 -44.37
C GLN A 910 -2.54 11.38 -45.39
N ASN A 911 -1.39 11.98 -45.11
CA ASN A 911 -0.21 11.88 -45.97
C ASN A 911 0.50 10.53 -45.75
N ARG A 912 0.12 9.52 -46.53
CA ARG A 912 0.71 8.17 -46.46
C ARG A 912 2.21 8.15 -46.71
N THR A 913 2.73 8.97 -47.61
CA THR A 913 4.19 9.08 -47.87
C THR A 913 4.94 9.49 -46.60
N LEU A 914 4.35 10.39 -45.82
CA LEU A 914 4.82 10.84 -44.51
C LEU A 914 4.89 9.68 -43.50
N GLN A 915 3.80 8.92 -43.37
CA GLN A 915 3.74 7.74 -42.50
C GLN A 915 4.74 6.66 -42.92
N GLN A 916 4.82 6.33 -44.21
CA GLN A 916 5.76 5.34 -44.76
C GLN A 916 7.22 5.70 -44.46
N ARG A 917 7.60 6.98 -44.54
CA ARG A 917 8.95 7.44 -44.16
C ARG A 917 9.20 7.31 -42.67
N LEU A 918 8.23 7.64 -41.81
CA LEU A 918 8.37 7.49 -40.36
C LEU A 918 8.46 6.02 -39.93
N PHE A 919 7.62 5.15 -40.49
CA PHE A 919 7.73 3.70 -40.28
C PHE A 919 9.07 3.14 -40.80
N LEU A 920 9.62 3.67 -41.89
CA LEU A 920 10.96 3.29 -42.37
C LEU A 920 12.08 3.70 -41.40
N GLN A 921 11.94 4.82 -40.68
CA GLN A 921 12.89 5.22 -39.64
C GLN A 921 12.72 4.39 -38.35
N LEU A 922 11.48 4.19 -37.89
CA LEU A 922 11.14 3.30 -36.77
C LEU A 922 11.68 1.88 -37.00
N GLY A 923 11.48 1.30 -38.19
CA GLY A 923 11.91 -0.05 -38.54
C GLY A 923 13.42 -0.28 -38.57
N ARG A 924 14.23 0.78 -38.51
CA ARG A 924 15.69 0.70 -38.34
C ARG A 924 16.09 0.42 -36.89
N LEU A 925 15.22 0.67 -35.91
CA LEU A 925 15.48 0.52 -34.47
C LEU A 925 15.41 -0.95 -34.01
N LYS A 926 16.30 -1.81 -34.54
CA LYS A 926 16.24 -3.26 -34.32
C LYS A 926 16.33 -3.72 -32.86
N GLU A 927 16.84 -2.89 -31.96
CA GLU A 927 16.89 -3.17 -30.51
C GLU A 927 15.59 -2.85 -29.75
N LEU A 928 14.56 -2.31 -30.42
CA LEU A 928 13.35 -1.82 -29.76
C LEU A 928 12.51 -2.96 -29.17
N GLN A 929 12.24 -2.88 -27.87
CA GLN A 929 11.47 -3.84 -27.07
C GLN A 929 10.09 -3.29 -26.71
N THR A 930 9.97 -1.98 -26.54
CA THR A 930 8.71 -1.30 -26.21
C THR A 930 8.49 -0.12 -27.14
N LEU A 931 7.40 -0.16 -27.90
CA LEU A 931 6.92 0.93 -28.77
C LEU A 931 5.56 1.40 -28.25
N SER A 932 5.49 2.60 -27.69
CA SER A 932 4.27 3.20 -27.16
C SER A 932 4.04 4.53 -27.87
N LEU A 933 3.05 4.56 -28.75
CA LEU A 933 2.63 5.75 -29.49
C LEU A 933 1.29 6.31 -28.99
N GLY A 934 0.56 5.51 -28.20
CA GLY A 934 -0.74 5.83 -27.62
C GLY A 934 -0.72 6.82 -26.45
N HIS A 935 -1.92 7.26 -26.05
CA HIS A 935 -2.19 8.18 -24.97
C HIS A 935 -2.29 7.49 -23.60
N CYS A 936 -1.78 8.16 -22.56
CA CYS A 936 -2.15 7.83 -21.20
C CYS A 936 -3.62 8.25 -20.92
N ILE A 937 -4.41 7.31 -20.40
CA ILE A 937 -5.85 7.39 -20.09
C ILE A 937 -6.28 8.75 -19.48
N LEU A 938 -5.46 9.33 -18.60
CA LEU A 938 -5.77 10.58 -17.89
C LEU A 938 -6.13 11.75 -18.83
N TRP A 939 -5.50 11.85 -20.00
CA TRP A 939 -5.70 12.96 -20.94
C TRP A 939 -7.05 12.92 -21.69
N MET A 940 -7.66 11.73 -21.84
CA MET A 940 -8.93 11.57 -22.56
C MET A 940 -10.08 12.28 -21.84
N TYR A 941 -10.03 12.34 -20.51
CA TYR A 941 -11.05 12.98 -19.67
C TYR A 941 -11.08 14.52 -19.83
N GLU A 942 -9.93 15.17 -19.87
CA GLU A 942 -9.83 16.64 -19.93
C GLU A 942 -10.25 17.22 -21.29
N ASN A 943 -10.06 16.48 -22.39
CA ASN A 943 -10.15 17.05 -23.75
C ASN A 943 -11.32 16.53 -24.59
N GLY A 944 -11.85 15.33 -24.33
CA GLY A 944 -12.99 14.75 -25.07
C GLY A 944 -12.74 14.36 -26.54
N PHE A 945 -11.69 14.87 -27.18
CA PHE A 945 -11.26 14.47 -28.52
C PHE A 945 -10.52 13.12 -28.48
N SER A 946 -11.00 12.19 -29.30
CA SER A 946 -10.23 11.02 -29.72
C SER A 946 -9.21 11.46 -30.75
N HIS A 947 -7.95 11.01 -30.61
CA HIS A 947 -6.86 11.53 -31.42
C HIS A 947 -6.59 10.62 -32.63
N HIS A 948 -6.54 11.23 -33.81
CA HIS A 948 -5.93 10.61 -34.98
C HIS A 948 -4.41 10.64 -34.81
N GLY A 949 -3.77 9.53 -35.14
CA GLY A 949 -2.33 9.31 -35.07
C GLY A 949 -1.87 8.46 -36.26
N LEU A 950 -0.79 7.71 -36.08
CA LEU A 950 -0.32 6.77 -37.10
C LEU A 950 -1.32 5.64 -37.36
N ASP A 951 -1.55 5.35 -38.63
CA ASP A 951 -2.36 4.24 -39.12
C ASP A 951 -1.44 3.06 -39.39
N PHE A 952 -1.56 2.01 -38.58
CA PHE A 952 -0.73 0.80 -38.70
C PHE A 952 -1.31 -0.15 -39.77
N THR A 953 -1.50 0.35 -41.00
CA THR A 953 -1.83 -0.47 -42.17
C THR A 953 -0.61 -0.67 -43.07
N VAL A 954 -0.57 -1.78 -43.81
CA VAL A 954 0.50 -2.10 -44.77
C VAL A 954 0.60 -1.02 -45.87
N GLU A 955 -0.52 -0.42 -46.27
CA GLU A 955 -0.55 0.72 -47.22
C GLU A 955 -0.04 2.03 -46.61
N ALA A 956 -0.32 2.31 -45.34
CA ALA A 956 0.26 3.44 -44.62
C ALA A 956 1.75 3.24 -44.29
N GLY A 957 2.26 2.00 -44.38
CA GLY A 957 3.67 1.67 -44.32
C GLY A 957 4.10 0.78 -43.15
N LEU A 958 3.17 0.12 -42.46
CA LEU A 958 3.45 -0.88 -41.43
C LEU A 958 4.55 -1.87 -41.87
N SER A 959 4.53 -2.28 -43.14
CA SER A 959 5.54 -3.17 -43.76
C SER A 959 6.99 -2.68 -43.62
N LYS A 960 7.24 -1.39 -43.40
CA LYS A 960 8.57 -0.83 -43.19
C LYS A 960 9.12 -1.09 -41.77
N LEU A 961 8.26 -1.51 -40.83
CA LEU A 961 8.63 -1.89 -39.46
C LEU A 961 9.18 -3.33 -39.33
N ALA A 962 9.45 -4.03 -40.45
CA ALA A 962 9.89 -5.43 -40.46
C ALA A 962 11.10 -5.72 -39.56
N GLY A 963 12.01 -4.74 -39.40
CA GLY A 963 13.23 -4.89 -38.59
C GLY A 963 13.02 -4.90 -37.07
N LEU A 964 11.80 -4.71 -36.56
CA LEU A 964 11.48 -4.71 -35.13
C LEU A 964 11.32 -6.13 -34.53
N GLU A 965 12.19 -7.05 -34.92
CA GLU A 965 12.22 -8.47 -34.48
C GLU A 965 12.28 -8.65 -32.95
N LYS A 966 12.71 -7.61 -32.22
CA LYS A 966 12.85 -7.59 -30.75
C LYS A 966 11.67 -6.97 -30.00
N LEU A 967 10.64 -6.48 -30.70
CA LEU A 967 9.48 -5.82 -30.10
C LEU A 967 8.71 -6.81 -29.21
N GLU A 968 8.51 -6.48 -27.92
CA GLU A 968 7.75 -7.29 -26.96
C GLU A 968 6.39 -6.66 -26.61
N GLN A 969 6.29 -5.32 -26.65
CA GLN A 969 5.08 -4.57 -26.33
C GLN A 969 4.85 -3.42 -27.33
N LEU A 970 3.64 -3.38 -27.89
CA LEU A 970 3.10 -2.28 -28.69
C LEU A 970 1.97 -1.59 -27.91
N ASN A 971 1.99 -0.26 -27.79
CA ASN A 971 0.87 0.51 -27.26
C ASN A 971 0.45 1.58 -28.27
N ILE A 972 -0.81 1.48 -28.70
CA ILE A 972 -1.55 2.36 -29.62
C ILE A 972 -2.85 2.85 -28.95
N GLU A 973 -2.89 2.89 -27.61
CA GLU A 973 -4.06 3.25 -26.83
C GLU A 973 -4.55 4.67 -27.17
N GLY A 974 -5.86 4.84 -27.33
CA GLY A 974 -6.45 6.13 -27.70
C GLY A 974 -6.21 6.62 -29.13
N ILE A 975 -5.51 5.86 -29.99
CA ILE A 975 -5.38 6.13 -31.43
C ILE A 975 -6.48 5.41 -32.20
N TYR A 976 -7.13 6.07 -33.17
CA TYR A 976 -8.00 5.38 -34.13
C TYR A 976 -7.19 4.61 -35.19
N GLN A 977 -7.42 3.30 -35.28
CA GLN A 977 -6.85 2.43 -36.30
C GLN A 977 -7.88 1.98 -37.35
N HIS A 978 -7.36 1.64 -38.53
CA HIS A 978 -8.10 1.10 -39.68
C HIS A 978 -7.49 -0.22 -40.19
N MET A 979 -6.85 -1.01 -39.31
CA MET A 979 -6.28 -2.32 -39.68
C MET A 979 -7.33 -3.25 -40.29
N GLU A 980 -6.87 -4.04 -41.25
CA GLU A 980 -7.56 -5.19 -41.85
C GLU A 980 -6.76 -6.48 -41.55
N GLU A 981 -7.30 -7.65 -41.92
CA GLU A 981 -6.69 -8.95 -41.58
C GLU A 981 -5.25 -9.12 -42.09
N ARG A 982 -4.93 -8.52 -43.24
CA ARG A 982 -3.58 -8.53 -43.83
C ARG A 982 -2.56 -7.81 -42.94
N ASP A 983 -2.97 -6.78 -42.21
CA ASP A 983 -2.09 -5.96 -41.40
C ASP A 983 -1.72 -6.70 -40.12
N VAL A 984 -2.72 -7.34 -39.49
CA VAL A 984 -2.51 -8.24 -38.35
C VAL A 984 -1.72 -9.48 -38.73
N ASN A 985 -2.01 -10.13 -39.86
CA ASN A 985 -1.21 -11.25 -40.36
C ASN A 985 0.25 -10.83 -40.59
N TRP A 986 0.49 -9.66 -41.18
CA TRP A 986 1.84 -9.13 -41.36
C TRP A 986 2.55 -8.92 -40.00
N MET A 987 1.89 -8.33 -39.00
CA MET A 987 2.45 -8.14 -37.64
C MET A 987 2.85 -9.49 -37.00
N LEU A 988 1.98 -10.50 -37.13
CA LEU A 988 2.18 -11.85 -36.60
C LEU A 988 3.38 -12.58 -37.26
N GLU A 989 3.60 -12.35 -38.55
CA GLU A 989 4.72 -12.94 -39.31
C GLU A 989 6.06 -12.26 -39.01
N HIS A 990 6.07 -10.93 -38.83
CA HIS A 990 7.31 -10.14 -38.80
C HIS A 990 7.78 -9.76 -37.39
N TRP A 991 6.94 -9.85 -36.35
CA TRP A 991 7.30 -9.52 -34.96
C TRP A 991 7.17 -10.74 -34.01
N PRO A 992 8.04 -11.77 -34.16
CA PRO A 992 7.91 -13.06 -33.45
C PRO A 992 8.12 -12.99 -31.92
N ARG A 993 8.41 -11.81 -31.35
CA ARG A 993 8.54 -11.58 -29.91
C ARG A 993 7.42 -10.74 -29.29
N LEU A 994 6.53 -10.18 -30.09
CA LEU A 994 5.47 -9.33 -29.59
C LEU A 994 4.51 -10.16 -28.73
N ARG A 995 4.15 -9.64 -27.56
CA ARG A 995 3.35 -10.35 -26.53
C ARG A 995 2.14 -9.55 -26.07
N VAL A 996 2.26 -8.22 -26.09
CA VAL A 996 1.24 -7.30 -25.58
C VAL A 996 0.95 -6.25 -26.63
N VAL A 997 -0.33 -6.09 -26.99
CA VAL A 997 -0.82 -4.95 -27.76
C VAL A 997 -1.87 -4.21 -26.93
N GLU A 998 -1.59 -2.97 -26.57
CA GLU A 998 -2.49 -2.09 -25.82
C GLU A 998 -3.16 -1.09 -26.77
N GLY A 999 -4.49 -0.98 -26.74
CA GLY A 999 -5.27 -0.13 -27.65
C GLY A 999 -6.06 -0.88 -28.73
N GLU A 1000 -6.94 -0.15 -29.43
CA GLU A 1000 -7.94 -0.73 -30.34
C GLU A 1000 -7.40 -0.94 -31.77
N LEU A 1001 -7.38 -2.18 -32.26
CA LEU A 1001 -6.89 -2.53 -33.60
C LEU A 1001 -7.73 -1.93 -34.76
N HIS A 1002 -9.01 -1.62 -34.53
CA HIS A 1002 -9.86 -0.96 -35.53
C HIS A 1002 -11.03 -0.21 -34.86
N HIS A 1003 -11.36 1.00 -35.33
CA HIS A 1003 -12.51 1.77 -34.84
C HIS A 1003 -13.90 1.08 -35.00
N ARG A 1004 -14.05 0.12 -35.94
CA ARG A 1004 -15.30 -0.65 -36.12
C ARG A 1004 -15.28 -1.89 -35.24
N LYS A 1005 -16.17 -1.92 -34.24
CA LYS A 1005 -16.27 -3.01 -33.23
C LYS A 1005 -16.20 -4.41 -33.85
N GLU A 1006 -17.01 -4.69 -34.88
CA GLU A 1006 -17.10 -6.03 -35.52
C GLU A 1006 -15.77 -6.48 -36.13
N LYS A 1007 -15.07 -5.57 -36.84
CA LYS A 1007 -13.75 -5.85 -37.39
C LYS A 1007 -12.70 -5.93 -36.29
N ARG A 1008 -12.76 -5.06 -35.29
CA ARG A 1008 -11.87 -5.08 -34.12
C ARG A 1008 -11.92 -6.44 -33.41
N GLU A 1009 -13.11 -6.91 -33.04
CA GLU A 1009 -13.30 -8.20 -32.34
C GLU A 1009 -12.81 -9.39 -33.17
N ARG A 1010 -12.86 -9.31 -34.52
CA ARG A 1010 -12.27 -10.31 -35.43
C ARG A 1010 -10.74 -10.27 -35.43
N LEU A 1011 -10.14 -9.09 -35.47
CA LEU A 1011 -8.69 -8.87 -35.46
C LEU A 1011 -8.07 -9.18 -34.08
N ASP A 1012 -8.76 -8.81 -33.00
CA ASP A 1012 -8.42 -9.15 -31.62
C ASP A 1012 -8.34 -10.69 -31.49
N ALA A 1013 -9.35 -11.40 -31.99
CA ALA A 1013 -9.39 -12.86 -31.95
C ALA A 1013 -8.28 -13.53 -32.79
N MET A 1014 -7.87 -12.95 -33.92
CA MET A 1014 -6.73 -13.44 -34.71
C MET A 1014 -5.41 -13.34 -33.94
N MET A 1015 -5.20 -12.22 -33.23
CA MET A 1015 -4.04 -12.03 -32.34
C MET A 1015 -4.07 -13.02 -31.17
N GLU A 1016 -5.20 -13.13 -30.47
CA GLU A 1016 -5.36 -14.05 -29.32
C GLU A 1016 -5.18 -15.52 -29.73
N GLN A 1017 -5.67 -15.93 -30.91
CA GLN A 1017 -5.49 -17.28 -31.46
C GLN A 1017 -4.01 -17.66 -31.66
N LYS A 1018 -3.13 -16.66 -31.85
CA LYS A 1018 -1.68 -16.84 -31.99
C LYS A 1018 -0.92 -16.69 -30.66
N GLY A 1019 -1.64 -16.48 -29.54
CA GLY A 1019 -1.07 -16.38 -28.19
C GLY A 1019 -0.74 -14.97 -27.70
N PHE A 1020 -1.17 -13.94 -28.41
CA PHE A 1020 -0.89 -12.53 -28.09
C PHE A 1020 -1.92 -12.00 -27.10
N LYS A 1021 -1.50 -11.14 -26.17
CA LYS A 1021 -2.41 -10.47 -25.22
C LYS A 1021 -2.85 -9.12 -25.77
N VAL A 1022 -4.09 -9.01 -26.21
CA VAL A 1022 -4.70 -7.73 -26.56
C VAL A 1022 -5.29 -7.07 -25.30
N LEU A 1023 -4.96 -5.81 -25.07
CA LEU A 1023 -5.43 -4.98 -23.96
C LEU A 1023 -6.29 -3.84 -24.50
N ASN A 1024 -7.54 -4.19 -24.82
CA ASN A 1024 -8.58 -3.25 -25.24
C ASN A 1024 -9.18 -2.53 -24.02
N HIS A 1025 -8.60 -1.39 -23.64
CA HIS A 1025 -9.21 -0.44 -22.70
C HIS A 1025 -10.31 0.39 -23.40
N SER A 1026 -11.40 -0.28 -23.80
CA SER A 1026 -12.45 0.29 -24.67
C SER A 1026 -13.37 1.26 -23.93
N TYR A 1027 -12.88 2.46 -23.61
CA TYR A 1027 -13.60 3.54 -22.94
C TYR A 1027 -14.59 4.28 -23.87
N ARG A 1028 -15.68 3.60 -24.28
CA ARG A 1028 -16.86 4.33 -24.78
C ARG A 1028 -17.60 4.97 -23.62
N ARG A 1029 -17.89 6.28 -23.74
CA ARG A 1029 -18.86 6.96 -22.88
C ARG A 1029 -20.20 6.22 -22.95
N LYS A 1030 -20.80 5.99 -21.78
CA LYS A 1030 -22.25 5.87 -21.60
C LYS A 1030 -22.76 7.23 -21.14
#